data_AF-A0A9E5RK01-F1
#
_entry.id   AF-A0A9E5RK01-F1
#
_cell.length_a   1.000
_cell.length_b   1.000
_cell.length_c   1.000
_cell.angle_alpha   90.00
_cell.angle_beta   90.00
_cell.angle_gamma   90.00
#
_symmetry.space_group_name_H-M   'P 1'
#
loop_
_entity.id
_entity.type
_entity.pdbx_description
1 polymer ?
#
loop_
_entity_poly.entity_id
_entity_poly.type
_entity_poly.pdbx_seq_one_letter_code
_entity_poly.pdbx_strand_id
1 'polypeptide(L)'
;MSDQPTSENCWQITTPVCLLIFKRPEATRRVLDVIRQVRPPELFVVADGSRVSISEEAEQCLAARAVVKEVDWECQIFENYSDINLGCRQRVSSGLNWVFENVEEAIILEDDCLPDISFFRFCEELLARYRHDDRVIAISGDNFQFGNKRTEHSYYFSRHPHCWGWATWQRAWQNFDGEMRCWPELRDSQWLHRIFNGDELAVEYWTKVFQRNYDGFDSWAYAWTFSCWLHDGLTVIPSLNLVSNIGFDDAGTNTRKREHLLSCLPTEHLRFPLSHPPELIRHIDADTFTEKTVFSGSRPRQASEPLVSRNTSQSVKIIALKRKVAHKLSSVYQKLRLAITIKPVLKPALLLIESEDYQRAFAYLNQIKAEKQSVKHLDRLRAVCFLNLGQKGSAIQALREELRHFPRNRSARKLLKSLNQKVNQSHLANVSDPEFPELLKLVQPHTMLSEARLYSLFSLTKRTCVDNIPGDIVECGVAGGGSALLIALTIKRYTQNPRFLYACDSFEGMPEPTEKDRYRSNNAASTGWGTGTCSASVNYIQRLFSEFGVEDITIFTKGYFQDTLPDLQLRSGTIALLHADGDWYESTRTIFDNLYARISSGGFIQVDDYGYWEGCREAIHDFEMRRNLKFDIKTIDSTGIWFSKSEPSGNYCSNPTYLNLGCGGCFHLGWTNVDFKAKSQGIIAHDLLQGIPFPDACFSVVYHSIYSS
;
A
#
# COMPACT_ATOMS: atom_id res chain seq x y z
N MET A 1 3.94 20.12 46.03
CA MET A 1 4.43 21.22 45.17
C MET A 1 3.41 21.39 44.08
N SER A 2 2.84 22.59 43.99
CA SER A 2 1.88 22.98 42.96
C SER A 2 2.55 22.92 41.59
N ASP A 3 2.00 22.12 40.67
CA ASP A 3 2.38 22.18 39.26
C ASP A 3 2.07 23.58 38.73
N GLN A 4 3.11 24.33 38.39
CA GLN A 4 2.93 25.55 37.61
C GLN A 4 2.61 25.16 36.16
N PRO A 5 1.62 25.80 35.52
CA PRO A 5 1.33 25.55 34.12
C PRO A 5 2.54 25.95 33.27
N THR A 6 3.01 25.03 32.43
CA THR A 6 3.97 25.31 31.36
C THR A 6 3.38 26.37 30.41
N SER A 7 4.25 27.15 29.76
CA SER A 7 3.91 28.24 28.83
C SER A 7 3.07 27.84 27.60
N GLU A 8 2.68 26.57 27.48
CA GLU A 8 1.72 26.09 26.47
C GLU A 8 0.27 26.50 26.81
N ASN A 9 -0.04 26.80 28.08
CA ASN A 9 -1.41 27.05 28.56
C ASN A 9 -1.96 28.49 28.38
N CYS A 10 -1.30 29.38 27.64
CA CYS A 10 -1.71 30.80 27.54
C CYS A 10 -2.01 31.31 26.11
N TRP A 11 -1.91 30.48 25.07
CA TRP A 11 -2.25 30.92 23.72
C TRP A 11 -3.76 30.83 23.46
N GLN A 12 -4.34 31.93 22.98
CA GLN A 12 -5.71 32.00 22.47
C GLN A 12 -5.66 32.59 21.07
N ILE A 13 -6.39 31.97 20.15
CA ILE A 13 -6.51 32.47 18.78
C ILE A 13 -7.31 33.79 18.77
N THR A 14 -6.85 34.71 17.95
CA THR A 14 -7.48 35.99 17.61
C THR A 14 -7.83 36.06 16.13
N THR A 15 -7.13 35.31 15.28
CA THR A 15 -7.42 35.25 13.85
C THR A 15 -8.82 34.69 13.55
N PRO A 16 -9.62 35.37 12.69
CA PRO A 16 -10.90 34.84 12.21
C PRO A 16 -10.77 33.50 11.49
N VAL A 17 -11.73 32.60 11.70
CA VAL A 17 -11.80 31.31 11.01
C VAL A 17 -12.97 31.32 10.02
N CYS A 18 -12.72 30.88 8.79
CA CYS A 18 -13.73 30.66 7.76
C CYS A 18 -13.93 29.16 7.55
N LEU A 19 -15.17 28.69 7.66
CA LEU A 19 -15.59 27.32 7.41
C LEU A 19 -16.49 27.27 6.17
N LEU A 20 -15.99 26.62 5.12
CA LEU A 20 -16.70 26.38 3.86
C LEU A 20 -17.45 25.04 3.96
N ILE A 21 -18.77 25.05 3.91
CA ILE A 21 -19.61 23.84 4.06
C ILE A 21 -20.53 23.63 2.87
N PHE A 22 -20.95 22.38 2.65
CA PHE A 22 -22.02 22.09 1.70
C PHE A 22 -23.08 21.16 2.27
N LYS A 23 -22.87 19.84 2.17
CA LYS A 23 -23.90 18.83 2.40
C LYS A 23 -23.43 17.66 3.29
N ARG A 24 -22.35 17.85 4.04
CA ARG A 24 -21.71 16.78 4.83
C ARG A 24 -21.78 17.07 6.34
N PRO A 25 -22.96 16.91 6.97
CA PRO A 25 -23.12 17.28 8.37
C PRO A 25 -22.14 16.59 9.33
N GLU A 26 -21.81 15.32 9.11
CA GLU A 26 -20.88 14.58 9.95
C GLU A 26 -19.43 15.08 9.80
N ALA A 27 -19.00 15.38 8.57
CA ALA A 27 -17.67 15.92 8.32
C ALA A 27 -17.55 17.35 8.86
N THR A 28 -18.55 18.19 8.60
CA THR A 28 -18.68 19.54 9.17
C THR A 28 -18.57 19.52 10.68
N ARG A 29 -19.26 18.59 11.35
CA ARG A 29 -19.21 18.44 12.82
C ARG A 29 -17.80 18.12 13.31
N ARG A 30 -17.12 17.16 12.67
CA ARG A 30 -15.74 16.80 13.05
C ARG A 30 -14.77 17.97 12.94
N VAL A 31 -14.89 18.77 11.89
CA VAL A 31 -14.05 19.97 11.71
C VAL A 31 -14.41 21.04 12.76
N LEU A 32 -15.70 21.30 12.97
CA LEU A 32 -16.17 22.27 13.96
C LEU A 32 -15.77 21.87 15.39
N ASP A 33 -15.76 20.58 15.72
CA ASP A 33 -15.30 20.07 17.02
C ASP A 33 -13.83 20.37 17.30
N VAL A 34 -12.98 20.47 16.26
CA VAL A 34 -11.59 20.92 16.43
C VAL A 34 -11.53 22.44 16.54
N ILE A 35 -12.29 23.19 15.74
CA ILE A 35 -12.39 24.66 15.84
C ILE A 35 -12.86 25.07 17.25
N ARG A 36 -13.82 24.34 17.83
CA ARG A 36 -14.34 24.53 19.19
C ARG A 36 -13.28 24.43 20.27
N GLN A 37 -12.18 23.72 20.03
CA GLN A 37 -11.08 23.61 21.00
C GLN A 37 -10.25 24.88 21.08
N VAL A 38 -10.11 25.61 19.97
CA VAL A 38 -9.38 26.89 19.94
C VAL A 38 -10.29 28.11 20.19
N ARG A 39 -11.61 27.96 20.01
CA ARG A 39 -12.62 28.98 20.33
C ARG A 39 -12.33 30.34 19.66
N PRO A 40 -12.31 30.41 18.31
CA PRO A 40 -12.06 31.67 17.63
C PRO A 40 -13.14 32.70 17.98
N PRO A 41 -12.76 33.99 18.15
CA PRO A 41 -13.71 35.04 18.46
C PRO A 41 -14.65 35.34 17.29
N GLU A 42 -14.23 35.07 16.06
CA GLU A 42 -15.01 35.27 14.83
C GLU A 42 -15.00 34.00 13.97
N LEU A 43 -16.20 33.54 13.58
CA LEU A 43 -16.40 32.40 12.70
C LEU A 43 -17.26 32.80 11.50
N PHE A 44 -16.65 32.79 10.32
CA PHE A 44 -17.33 32.98 9.04
C PHE A 44 -17.77 31.61 8.50
N VAL A 45 -19.03 31.48 8.10
CA VAL A 45 -19.56 30.24 7.52
C VAL A 45 -20.14 30.52 6.15
N VAL A 46 -19.57 29.87 5.14
CA VAL A 46 -20.00 29.97 3.76
C VAL A 46 -20.61 28.63 3.35
N ALA A 47 -21.89 28.62 2.98
CA ALA A 47 -22.56 27.40 2.51
C ALA A 47 -23.11 27.53 1.09
N ASP A 48 -22.97 26.48 0.27
CA ASP A 48 -23.66 26.37 -1.02
C ASP A 48 -25.12 25.92 -0.85
N GLY A 49 -25.94 26.16 -1.89
CA GLY A 49 -27.32 25.66 -1.98
C GLY A 49 -27.38 24.24 -2.54
N SER A 50 -28.46 23.51 -2.25
CA SER A 50 -28.68 22.14 -2.77
C SER A 50 -28.89 22.12 -4.28
N ARG A 51 -28.52 21.02 -4.96
CA ARG A 51 -28.81 20.87 -6.40
C ARG A 51 -30.25 20.44 -6.58
N VAL A 52 -31.01 21.20 -7.36
CA VAL A 52 -32.44 20.95 -7.64
C VAL A 52 -32.71 19.53 -8.18
N SER A 53 -31.73 18.93 -8.87
CA SER A 53 -31.83 17.58 -9.42
C SER A 53 -31.65 16.44 -8.42
N ILE A 54 -31.31 16.71 -7.15
CA ILE A 54 -31.03 15.69 -6.12
C ILE A 54 -31.85 16.00 -4.87
N SER A 55 -32.99 15.31 -4.72
CA SER A 55 -34.00 15.59 -3.69
C SER A 55 -33.47 15.49 -2.25
N GLU A 56 -32.52 14.60 -1.99
CA GLU A 56 -31.96 14.33 -0.66
C GLU A 56 -30.94 15.41 -0.21
N GLU A 57 -30.41 16.23 -1.12
CA GLU A 57 -29.37 17.22 -0.77
C GLU A 57 -29.91 18.41 0.02
N ALA A 58 -31.19 18.76 -0.16
CA ALA A 58 -31.79 19.86 0.59
C ALA A 58 -31.74 19.60 2.10
N GLU A 59 -32.10 18.38 2.52
CA GLU A 59 -32.03 17.96 3.92
C GLU A 59 -30.59 17.89 4.42
N GLN A 60 -29.66 17.39 3.61
CA GLN A 60 -28.23 17.32 3.96
C GLN A 60 -27.60 18.72 4.14
N CYS A 61 -27.93 19.68 3.27
CA CYS A 61 -27.48 21.07 3.42
C CYS A 61 -28.05 21.71 4.68
N LEU A 62 -29.34 21.50 4.97
CA LEU A 62 -29.97 22.00 6.18
C LEU A 62 -29.32 21.40 7.43
N ALA A 63 -29.04 20.09 7.43
CA ALA A 63 -28.34 19.41 8.52
C ALA A 63 -26.92 19.96 8.71
N ALA A 64 -26.16 20.19 7.64
CA ALA A 64 -24.82 20.76 7.72
C ALA A 64 -24.83 22.18 8.30
N ARG A 65 -25.78 23.03 7.88
CA ARG A 65 -25.97 24.37 8.45
C ARG A 65 -26.42 24.31 9.92
N ALA A 66 -27.17 23.29 10.32
CA ALA A 66 -27.61 23.13 11.71
C ALA A 66 -26.44 22.85 12.67
N VAL A 67 -25.39 22.15 12.21
CA VAL A 67 -24.19 21.88 13.01
C VAL A 67 -23.52 23.17 13.50
N VAL A 68 -23.52 24.23 12.68
CA VAL A 68 -22.93 25.53 13.03
C VAL A 68 -23.67 26.21 14.18
N LYS A 69 -24.95 25.90 14.38
CA LYS A 69 -25.75 26.45 15.48
C LYS A 69 -25.38 25.87 16.85
N GLU A 70 -24.53 24.84 16.87
CA GLU A 70 -24.08 24.18 18.09
C GLU A 70 -22.82 24.82 18.70
N VAL A 71 -22.35 25.93 18.13
CA VAL A 71 -21.28 26.75 18.71
C VAL A 71 -21.67 27.19 20.12
N ASP A 72 -20.92 26.71 21.11
CA ASP A 72 -21.18 26.83 22.54
C ASP A 72 -20.17 27.72 23.29
N TRP A 73 -19.36 28.50 22.54
CA TRP A 73 -18.39 29.45 23.07
C TRP A 73 -18.71 30.88 22.63
N GLU A 74 -18.07 31.87 23.27
CA GLU A 74 -18.18 33.27 22.88
C GLU A 74 -17.56 33.48 21.48
N CYS A 75 -18.43 33.61 20.48
CA CYS A 75 -18.06 33.67 19.07
C CYS A 75 -19.06 34.53 18.30
N GLN A 76 -18.57 35.47 17.50
CA GLN A 76 -19.38 36.15 16.52
C GLN A 76 -19.44 35.31 15.23
N ILE A 77 -20.63 34.79 14.93
CA ILE A 77 -20.86 33.97 13.75
C ILE A 77 -21.39 34.85 12.62
N PHE A 78 -20.72 34.80 11.48
CA PHE A 78 -21.14 35.45 10.24
C PHE A 78 -21.56 34.38 9.23
N GLU A 79 -22.81 34.43 8.77
CA GLU A 79 -23.37 33.42 7.87
C GLU A 79 -23.58 33.97 6.46
N ASN A 80 -23.05 33.28 5.46
CA ASN A 80 -23.30 33.55 4.05
C ASN A 80 -23.76 32.25 3.37
N TYR A 81 -25.08 32.07 3.26
CA TYR A 81 -25.68 30.86 2.69
C TYR A 81 -26.32 31.17 1.35
N SER A 82 -26.03 30.35 0.35
CA SER A 82 -26.72 30.42 -0.94
C SER A 82 -27.97 29.56 -0.93
N ASP A 83 -29.06 30.08 -1.51
CA ASP A 83 -30.30 29.32 -1.72
C ASP A 83 -30.22 28.40 -2.95
N ILE A 84 -29.33 28.71 -3.89
CA ILE A 84 -29.11 27.94 -5.11
C ILE A 84 -27.71 27.33 -5.11
N ASN A 85 -27.54 26.19 -5.79
CA ASN A 85 -26.20 25.62 -5.98
C ASN A 85 -25.40 26.44 -7.00
N LEU A 86 -24.33 27.10 -6.55
CA LEU A 86 -23.44 27.89 -7.40
C LEU A 86 -22.24 27.08 -7.92
N GLY A 87 -21.97 25.90 -7.33
CA GLY A 87 -20.82 25.08 -7.69
C GLY A 87 -19.55 25.49 -6.95
N CYS A 88 -18.55 24.61 -6.93
CA CYS A 88 -17.38 24.73 -6.07
C CYS A 88 -16.56 25.99 -6.39
N ARG A 89 -16.35 26.29 -7.67
CA ARG A 89 -15.55 27.44 -8.10
C ARG A 89 -16.20 28.75 -7.66
N GLN A 90 -17.45 28.98 -8.08
CA GLN A 90 -18.13 30.23 -7.86
C GLN A 90 -18.51 30.42 -6.39
N ARG A 91 -18.93 29.34 -5.70
CA ARG A 91 -19.33 29.45 -4.30
C ARG A 91 -18.16 29.78 -3.39
N VAL A 92 -17.06 29.06 -3.54
CA VAL A 92 -15.88 29.31 -2.70
C VAL A 92 -15.30 30.70 -2.98
N SER A 93 -15.14 31.08 -4.26
CA SER A 93 -14.58 32.40 -4.57
C SER A 93 -15.47 33.56 -4.09
N SER A 94 -16.79 33.49 -4.30
CA SER A 94 -17.71 34.54 -3.82
C SER A 94 -17.80 34.59 -2.29
N GLY A 95 -17.72 33.44 -1.62
CA GLY A 95 -17.66 33.36 -0.17
C GLY A 95 -16.39 34.00 0.38
N LEU A 96 -15.23 33.69 -0.19
CA LEU A 96 -13.96 34.27 0.23
C LEU A 96 -13.86 35.77 -0.07
N ASN A 97 -14.41 36.25 -1.20
CA ASN A 97 -14.54 37.68 -1.46
C ASN A 97 -15.30 38.36 -0.32
N TRP A 98 -16.45 37.82 0.07
CA TRP A 98 -17.24 38.34 1.17
C TRP A 98 -16.50 38.27 2.52
N VAL A 99 -15.76 37.19 2.82
CA VAL A 99 -14.94 37.10 4.03
C VAL A 99 -13.92 38.25 4.04
N PHE A 100 -13.16 38.42 2.96
CA PHE A 100 -12.11 39.44 2.88
C PHE A 100 -12.64 40.86 2.65
N GLU A 101 -13.94 41.06 2.45
CA GLU A 101 -14.58 42.39 2.60
C GLU A 101 -14.69 42.79 4.08
N ASN A 102 -14.66 41.83 5.01
CA ASN A 102 -14.85 42.04 6.44
C ASN A 102 -13.55 41.94 7.26
N VAL A 103 -12.58 41.15 6.82
CA VAL A 103 -11.34 40.89 7.57
C VAL A 103 -10.08 41.00 6.70
N GLU A 104 -8.96 41.42 7.31
CA GLU A 104 -7.66 41.54 6.62
C GLU A 104 -6.94 40.21 6.42
N GLU A 105 -7.28 39.19 7.21
CA GLU A 105 -6.71 37.85 7.15
C GLU A 105 -7.66 36.83 7.78
N ALA A 106 -7.56 35.57 7.34
CA ALA A 106 -8.38 34.49 7.86
C ALA A 106 -7.68 33.13 7.73
N ILE A 107 -8.05 32.20 8.61
CA ILE A 107 -7.78 30.77 8.48
C ILE A 107 -8.99 30.13 7.82
N ILE A 108 -8.81 29.41 6.71
CA ILE A 108 -9.86 28.84 5.87
C ILE A 108 -9.81 27.31 5.95
N LEU A 109 -10.94 26.69 6.28
CA LEU A 109 -11.15 25.25 6.30
C LEU A 109 -12.37 24.87 5.45
N GLU A 110 -12.28 23.77 4.72
CA GLU A 110 -13.43 23.11 4.08
C GLU A 110 -14.05 22.07 5.04
N ASP A 111 -15.31 21.69 4.82
CA ASP A 111 -16.02 20.69 5.64
C ASP A 111 -15.34 19.32 5.71
N ASP A 112 -14.36 19.07 4.83
CA ASP A 112 -13.57 17.86 4.76
C ASP A 112 -12.08 18.04 5.06
N CYS A 113 -11.66 19.20 5.55
CA CYS A 113 -10.29 19.45 5.98
C CYS A 113 -10.21 19.38 7.50
N LEU A 114 -9.74 18.25 8.04
CA LEU A 114 -9.61 18.01 9.49
C LEU A 114 -8.23 18.45 9.99
N PRO A 115 -8.12 19.57 10.74
CA PRO A 115 -6.84 20.06 11.23
C PRO A 115 -6.40 19.38 12.53
N ASP A 116 -5.08 19.31 12.76
CA ASP A 116 -4.51 19.21 14.11
C ASP A 116 -4.66 20.56 14.83
N ILE A 117 -4.79 20.55 16.16
CA ILE A 117 -4.96 21.80 16.93
C ILE A 117 -3.80 22.79 16.77
N SER A 118 -2.59 22.30 16.52
CA SER A 118 -1.41 23.15 16.29
C SER A 118 -1.48 23.96 14.98
N PHE A 119 -2.33 23.55 14.03
CA PHE A 119 -2.53 24.26 12.76
C PHE A 119 -2.97 25.73 12.96
N PHE A 120 -3.84 25.98 13.94
CA PHE A 120 -4.39 27.31 14.17
C PHE A 120 -3.31 28.30 14.65
N ARG A 121 -2.50 27.88 15.65
CA ARG A 121 -1.39 28.68 16.15
C ARG A 121 -0.29 28.84 15.10
N PHE A 122 -0.04 27.80 14.31
CA PHE A 122 0.89 27.86 13.19
C PHE A 122 0.48 28.95 12.19
N CYS A 123 -0.78 28.97 11.78
CA CYS A 123 -1.31 29.99 10.89
C CYS A 123 -1.26 31.39 11.51
N GLU A 124 -1.69 31.57 12.76
CA GLU A 124 -1.70 32.89 13.41
C GLU A 124 -0.29 33.50 13.55
N GLU A 125 0.69 32.72 14.02
CA GLU A 125 2.08 33.20 14.16
C GLU A 125 2.66 33.59 12.78
N LEU A 126 2.32 32.86 11.72
CA LEU A 126 2.83 33.12 10.36
C LEU A 126 2.07 34.22 9.63
N LEU A 127 0.76 34.35 9.85
CA LEU A 127 -0.06 35.46 9.39
C LEU A 127 0.48 36.78 9.94
N ALA A 128 0.74 36.81 11.25
CA ALA A 128 1.36 37.97 11.90
C ALA A 128 2.77 38.25 11.36
N ARG A 129 3.61 37.22 11.20
CA ARG A 129 5.00 37.36 10.75
C ARG A 129 5.12 37.89 9.33
N TYR A 130 4.29 37.41 8.41
CA TYR A 130 4.38 37.74 6.97
C TYR A 130 3.31 38.72 6.51
N ARG A 131 2.61 39.39 7.44
CA ARG A 131 1.53 40.36 7.17
C ARG A 131 1.90 41.41 6.12
N HIS A 132 3.15 41.85 6.09
CA HIS A 132 3.63 42.91 5.20
C HIS A 132 4.64 42.44 4.16
N ASP A 133 4.85 41.12 4.02
CA ASP A 133 5.77 40.56 3.02
C ASP A 133 4.99 40.03 1.82
N ASP A 134 4.95 40.83 0.74
CA ASP A 134 4.21 40.51 -0.48
C ASP A 134 4.71 39.29 -1.23
N ARG A 135 5.90 38.77 -0.87
CA ARG A 135 6.41 37.52 -1.42
C ARG A 135 5.68 36.31 -0.86
N VAL A 136 5.08 36.40 0.34
CA VAL A 136 4.30 35.32 0.96
C VAL A 136 2.82 35.62 0.79
N ILE A 137 2.12 34.69 0.14
CA ILE A 137 0.74 34.86 -0.30
C ILE A 137 -0.24 33.87 0.33
N ALA A 138 0.27 32.76 0.87
CA ALA A 138 -0.55 31.74 1.51
C ALA A 138 0.28 30.94 2.52
N ILE A 139 -0.43 30.36 3.48
CA ILE A 139 0.09 29.37 4.44
C ILE A 139 -0.78 28.14 4.27
N SER A 140 -0.21 26.99 3.93
CA SER A 140 -0.94 25.72 3.84
C SER A 140 -0.81 24.94 5.14
N GLY A 141 -1.80 24.11 5.45
CA GLY A 141 -1.75 23.15 6.56
C GLY A 141 -1.32 21.75 6.12
N ASP A 142 -1.50 21.42 4.85
CA ASP A 142 -1.13 20.12 4.30
C ASP A 142 0.34 20.06 3.82
N ASN A 143 0.89 18.84 3.83
CA ASN A 143 2.24 18.55 3.38
C ASN A 143 2.28 17.24 2.57
N PHE A 144 2.58 17.36 1.27
CA PHE A 144 2.66 16.22 0.34
C PHE A 144 4.08 15.68 0.12
N GLN A 145 4.95 15.78 1.13
CA GLN A 145 6.28 15.18 1.11
C GLN A 145 6.26 13.70 1.54
N PHE A 146 5.13 13.15 1.98
CA PHE A 146 4.93 11.74 2.35
C PHE A 146 5.95 11.24 3.39
N GLY A 147 6.15 12.02 4.45
CA GLY A 147 7.11 11.72 5.52
C GLY A 147 8.56 12.12 5.23
N ASN A 148 8.88 12.60 4.02
CA ASN A 148 10.21 13.13 3.73
C ASN A 148 10.41 14.49 4.39
N LYS A 149 11.25 14.52 5.43
CA LYS A 149 11.66 15.78 6.07
C LYS A 149 12.54 16.60 5.11
N ARG A 150 12.07 17.79 4.74
CA ARG A 150 12.76 18.72 3.81
C ARG A 150 13.64 19.73 4.50
N THR A 151 13.36 20.01 5.76
CA THR A 151 14.00 21.08 6.51
C THR A 151 14.04 20.71 7.99
N GLU A 152 15.03 21.24 8.71
CA GLU A 152 15.10 21.17 10.17
C GLU A 152 14.23 22.25 10.84
N HIS A 153 13.69 23.17 10.06
CA HIS A 153 12.78 24.23 10.49
C HIS A 153 11.32 23.74 10.55
N SER A 154 10.46 24.48 11.25
CA SER A 154 9.05 24.12 11.39
C SER A 154 8.30 24.19 10.05
N TYR A 155 8.80 24.93 9.07
CA TYR A 155 8.21 25.09 7.73
C TYR A 155 9.28 25.44 6.68
N TYR A 156 8.88 25.37 5.40
CA TYR A 156 9.65 25.81 4.25
C TYR A 156 8.77 26.58 3.25
N PHE A 157 9.36 27.22 2.25
CA PHE A 157 8.62 27.94 1.21
C PHE A 157 8.52 27.12 -0.07
N SER A 158 7.32 27.07 -0.61
CA SER A 158 6.92 26.34 -1.82
C SER A 158 6.30 27.30 -2.82
N ARG A 159 6.32 26.97 -4.11
CA ARG A 159 5.45 27.67 -5.08
C ARG A 159 4.03 27.10 -5.12
N HIS A 160 3.79 25.92 -4.55
CA HIS A 160 2.50 25.23 -4.64
C HIS A 160 1.59 25.66 -3.48
N PRO A 161 0.49 26.40 -3.76
CA PRO A 161 -0.46 26.83 -2.74
C PRO A 161 -1.46 25.71 -2.48
N HIS A 162 -1.07 24.72 -1.68
CA HIS A 162 -2.00 23.67 -1.29
C HIS A 162 -3.13 24.25 -0.43
N CYS A 163 -4.35 23.79 -0.66
CA CYS A 163 -5.55 24.45 -0.15
C CYS A 163 -6.32 23.61 0.88
N TRP A 164 -5.74 22.55 1.44
CA TRP A 164 -6.40 21.75 2.46
C TRP A 164 -6.12 22.31 3.84
N GLY A 165 -7.03 23.17 4.29
CA GLY A 165 -6.80 24.01 5.46
C GLY A 165 -5.63 24.96 5.20
N TRP A 166 -5.92 26.24 5.09
CA TRP A 166 -4.92 27.23 4.70
C TRP A 166 -5.25 28.58 5.30
N ALA A 167 -4.33 29.53 5.21
CA ALA A 167 -4.54 30.89 5.65
C ALA A 167 -3.97 31.87 4.62
N THR A 168 -4.59 33.04 4.51
CA THR A 168 -4.11 34.12 3.64
C THR A 168 -4.60 35.48 4.14
N TRP A 169 -4.14 36.52 3.47
CA TRP A 169 -4.50 37.91 3.72
C TRP A 169 -5.40 38.43 2.59
N GLN A 170 -6.25 39.40 2.91
CA GLN A 170 -7.00 40.19 1.94
C GLN A 170 -6.07 40.76 0.85
N ARG A 171 -4.87 41.26 1.24
CA ARG A 171 -3.87 41.80 0.30
C ARG A 171 -3.37 40.79 -0.74
N ALA A 172 -3.41 39.49 -0.42
CA ALA A 172 -3.04 38.43 -1.34
C ALA A 172 -4.27 37.95 -2.12
N TRP A 173 -5.42 37.79 -1.45
CA TRP A 173 -6.66 37.34 -2.07
C TRP A 173 -7.21 38.32 -3.12
N GLN A 174 -6.99 39.63 -3.00
CA GLN A 174 -7.37 40.62 -4.02
C GLN A 174 -6.76 40.35 -5.40
N ASN A 175 -5.69 39.54 -5.47
CA ASN A 175 -5.05 39.11 -6.72
C ASN A 175 -5.69 37.84 -7.33
N PHE A 176 -6.71 37.27 -6.68
CA PHE A 176 -7.45 36.12 -7.19
C PHE A 176 -8.17 36.50 -8.49
N ASP A 177 -7.79 35.83 -9.58
CA ASP A 177 -8.41 35.98 -10.89
C ASP A 177 -9.15 34.68 -11.24
N GLY A 178 -10.40 34.64 -10.80
CA GLY A 178 -11.29 33.52 -11.09
C GLY A 178 -11.63 33.36 -12.57
N GLU A 179 -11.37 34.34 -13.43
CA GLU A 179 -11.61 34.27 -14.88
C GLU A 179 -10.34 33.89 -15.66
N MET A 180 -9.18 33.95 -15.00
CA MET A 180 -7.86 33.71 -15.60
C MET A 180 -7.66 34.52 -16.89
N ARG A 181 -7.90 35.83 -16.83
CA ARG A 181 -7.98 36.75 -17.99
C ARG A 181 -6.71 36.75 -18.84
N CYS A 182 -5.56 36.68 -18.19
CA CYS A 182 -4.26 36.66 -18.87
C CYS A 182 -3.85 35.26 -19.37
N TRP A 183 -4.61 34.21 -19.07
CA TRP A 183 -4.26 32.84 -19.49
C TRP A 183 -4.03 32.68 -20.99
N PRO A 184 -4.87 33.21 -21.90
CA PRO A 184 -4.65 33.06 -23.35
C PRO A 184 -3.29 33.58 -23.82
N GLU A 185 -2.85 34.73 -23.31
CA GLU A 185 -1.56 35.32 -23.65
C GLU A 185 -0.39 34.54 -23.00
N LEU A 186 -0.54 34.15 -21.73
CA LEU A 186 0.50 33.44 -21.00
C LEU A 186 0.71 32.02 -21.49
N ARG A 187 -0.36 31.32 -21.90
CA ARG A 187 -0.32 29.97 -22.47
C ARG A 187 0.60 29.88 -23.67
N ASP A 188 0.57 30.90 -24.53
CA ASP A 188 1.33 30.94 -25.78
C ASP A 188 2.72 31.59 -25.60
N SER A 189 3.10 31.88 -24.36
CA SER A 189 4.40 32.46 -23.98
C SER A 189 5.33 31.42 -23.33
N GLN A 190 6.56 31.83 -22.99
CA GLN A 190 7.52 31.02 -22.23
C GLN A 190 7.28 31.06 -20.70
N TRP A 191 6.12 31.53 -20.23
CA TRP A 191 5.83 31.72 -18.81
C TRP A 191 5.91 30.41 -18.00
N LEU A 192 5.19 29.36 -18.40
CA LEU A 192 5.25 28.06 -17.72
C LEU A 192 6.64 27.42 -17.83
N HIS A 193 7.30 27.53 -18.99
CA HIS A 193 8.67 27.01 -19.16
C HIS A 193 9.65 27.65 -18.16
N ARG A 194 9.49 28.95 -17.85
CA ARG A 194 10.27 29.64 -16.82
C ARG A 194 9.94 29.15 -15.41
N ILE A 195 8.66 28.97 -15.08
CA ILE A 195 8.24 28.45 -13.76
C ILE A 195 8.83 27.06 -13.49
N PHE A 196 8.84 26.20 -14.51
CA PHE A 196 9.25 24.79 -14.39
C PHE A 196 10.68 24.51 -14.88
N ASN A 197 11.50 25.53 -15.10
CA ASN A 197 12.88 25.41 -15.59
C ASN A 197 13.01 24.47 -16.81
N GLY A 198 12.04 24.52 -17.73
CA GLY A 198 12.01 23.68 -18.94
C GLY A 198 11.60 22.23 -18.74
N ASP A 199 11.00 21.84 -17.60
CA ASP A 199 10.39 20.51 -17.47
C ASP A 199 9.12 20.41 -18.34
N GLU A 200 9.28 19.86 -19.54
CA GLU A 200 8.23 19.72 -20.54
C GLU A 200 7.00 18.92 -20.04
N LEU A 201 7.19 17.97 -19.11
CA LEU A 201 6.05 17.21 -18.58
C LEU A 201 5.20 18.08 -17.65
N ALA A 202 5.85 18.87 -16.80
CA ALA A 202 5.17 19.82 -15.92
C ALA A 202 4.49 20.93 -16.72
N VAL A 203 5.16 21.48 -17.73
CA VAL A 203 4.57 22.48 -18.63
C VAL A 203 3.35 21.91 -19.35
N GLU A 204 3.44 20.71 -19.94
CA GLU A 204 2.29 20.10 -20.63
C GLU A 204 1.13 19.80 -19.67
N TYR A 205 1.41 19.34 -18.46
CA TYR A 205 0.40 19.08 -17.43
C TYR A 205 -0.32 20.36 -17.01
N TRP A 206 0.42 21.39 -16.60
CA TRP A 206 -0.16 22.63 -16.10
C TRP A 206 -0.84 23.44 -17.20
N THR A 207 -0.35 23.38 -18.44
CA THR A 207 -1.08 23.93 -19.60
C THR A 207 -2.45 23.27 -19.75
N LYS A 208 -2.56 21.95 -19.60
CA LYS A 208 -3.86 21.25 -19.69
C LYS A 208 -4.77 21.56 -18.51
N VAL A 209 -4.22 21.65 -17.30
CA VAL A 209 -4.98 21.99 -16.08
C VAL A 209 -5.53 23.41 -16.18
N PHE A 210 -4.70 24.39 -16.50
CA PHE A 210 -5.11 25.79 -16.65
C PHE A 210 -6.04 26.00 -17.83
N GLN A 211 -5.80 25.35 -18.97
CA GLN A 211 -6.76 25.42 -20.09
C GLN A 211 -8.12 24.83 -19.70
N ARG A 212 -8.15 23.67 -19.04
CA ARG A 212 -9.40 23.06 -18.58
C ARG A 212 -10.12 23.94 -17.55
N ASN A 213 -9.38 24.62 -16.67
CA ASN A 213 -9.96 25.54 -15.71
C ASN A 213 -10.51 26.80 -16.40
N TYR A 214 -9.76 27.40 -17.33
CA TYR A 214 -10.21 28.51 -18.16
C TYR A 214 -11.49 28.17 -18.95
N ASP A 215 -11.57 26.95 -19.51
CA ASP A 215 -12.73 26.46 -20.27
C ASP A 215 -13.97 26.16 -19.39
N GLY A 216 -13.92 26.43 -18.08
CA GLY A 216 -15.07 26.34 -17.18
C GLY A 216 -15.11 25.10 -16.27
N PHE A 217 -13.98 24.40 -16.07
CA PHE A 217 -13.94 23.36 -15.04
C PHE A 217 -14.14 23.95 -13.63
N ASP A 218 -15.01 23.30 -12.85
CA ASP A 218 -15.51 23.78 -11.57
C ASP A 218 -14.52 23.54 -10.41
N SER A 219 -13.42 24.29 -10.42
CA SER A 219 -12.41 24.28 -9.35
C SER A 219 -11.85 25.69 -9.13
N TRP A 220 -11.96 26.21 -7.90
CA TRP A 220 -11.35 27.48 -7.50
C TRP A 220 -9.84 27.35 -7.22
N ALA A 221 -9.39 26.19 -6.71
CA ALA A 221 -8.01 25.96 -6.31
C ALA A 221 -7.00 26.09 -7.48
N TYR A 222 -7.38 25.67 -8.69
CA TYR A 222 -6.52 25.86 -9.87
C TYR A 222 -6.44 27.32 -10.33
N ALA A 223 -7.55 28.07 -10.27
CA ALA A 223 -7.53 29.51 -10.52
C ALA A 223 -6.68 30.24 -9.46
N TRP A 224 -6.77 29.82 -8.20
CA TRP A 224 -5.91 30.35 -7.13
C TRP A 224 -4.44 30.05 -7.40
N THR A 225 -4.09 28.81 -7.74
CA THR A 225 -2.72 28.43 -8.13
C THR A 225 -2.19 29.30 -9.29
N PHE A 226 -3.03 29.57 -10.29
CA PHE A 226 -2.68 30.45 -11.40
C PHE A 226 -2.37 31.89 -10.92
N SER A 227 -3.24 32.48 -10.10
CA SER A 227 -3.02 33.80 -9.50
C SER A 227 -1.74 33.85 -8.66
N CYS A 228 -1.52 32.84 -7.82
CA CYS A 228 -0.31 32.74 -6.99
C CYS A 228 0.96 32.82 -7.85
N TRP A 229 1.01 32.07 -8.95
CA TRP A 229 2.18 32.04 -9.84
C TRP A 229 2.31 33.29 -10.70
N LEU A 230 1.19 33.93 -11.05
CA LEU A 230 1.21 35.19 -11.80
C LEU A 230 1.92 36.30 -11.02
N HIS A 231 1.84 36.25 -9.70
CA HIS A 231 2.44 37.22 -8.78
C HIS A 231 3.76 36.72 -8.14
N ASP A 232 4.38 35.66 -8.66
CA ASP A 232 5.61 35.05 -8.12
C ASP A 232 5.52 34.72 -6.61
N GLY A 233 4.32 34.46 -6.12
CA GLY A 233 4.05 34.30 -4.70
C GLY A 233 4.49 32.94 -4.15
N LEU A 234 5.03 32.96 -2.94
CA LEU A 234 5.43 31.79 -2.18
C LEU A 234 4.39 31.43 -1.12
N THR A 235 4.27 30.13 -0.89
CA THR A 235 3.41 29.52 0.12
C THR A 235 4.26 28.92 1.22
N VAL A 236 3.91 29.20 2.48
CA VAL A 236 4.50 28.51 3.62
C VAL A 236 3.89 27.11 3.73
N ILE A 237 4.73 26.07 3.71
CA ILE A 237 4.34 24.67 3.92
C ILE A 237 4.96 24.15 5.22
N PRO A 238 4.17 23.61 6.15
CA PRO A 238 4.69 23.04 7.40
C PRO A 238 5.61 21.85 7.10
N SER A 239 6.59 21.62 7.97
CA SER A 239 7.50 20.46 7.87
C SER A 239 6.80 19.12 8.15
N LEU A 240 5.64 19.18 8.79
CA LEU A 240 4.73 18.08 9.11
C LEU A 240 3.39 18.29 8.39
N ASN A 241 2.58 17.24 8.25
CA ASN A 241 1.21 17.40 7.75
C ASN A 241 0.29 17.83 8.91
N LEU A 242 -0.31 19.03 8.86
CA LEU A 242 -1.17 19.56 9.93
C LEU A 242 -2.66 19.42 9.61
N VAL A 243 -3.01 19.10 8.36
CA VAL A 243 -4.41 18.96 7.94
C VAL A 243 -4.59 17.68 7.13
N SER A 244 -5.61 16.89 7.49
CA SER A 244 -6.02 15.68 6.79
C SER A 244 -7.29 15.95 5.99
N ASN A 245 -7.26 15.73 4.67
CA ASN A 245 -8.49 15.74 3.87
C ASN A 245 -9.26 14.41 4.03
N ILE A 246 -10.42 14.46 4.68
CA ILE A 246 -11.32 13.34 4.98
C ILE A 246 -12.49 13.22 3.99
N GLY A 247 -12.48 14.00 2.91
CA GLY A 247 -13.59 14.15 1.96
C GLY A 247 -13.46 13.32 0.70
N PHE A 248 -12.59 12.32 0.68
CA PHE A 248 -12.51 11.38 -0.41
C PHE A 248 -13.61 10.32 -0.28
N ASP A 249 -14.85 10.71 -0.56
CA ASP A 249 -16.04 9.84 -0.53
C ASP A 249 -16.96 10.11 -1.73
N ASP A 250 -18.07 9.37 -1.83
CA ASP A 250 -19.03 9.51 -2.94
C ASP A 250 -19.78 10.86 -2.91
N ALA A 251 -19.70 11.59 -1.78
CA ALA A 251 -20.29 12.91 -1.61
C ALA A 251 -19.37 14.06 -2.08
N GLY A 252 -18.10 13.79 -2.41
CA GLY A 252 -17.12 14.80 -2.81
C GLY A 252 -17.39 15.46 -4.15
N THR A 253 -17.14 16.77 -4.24
CA THR A 253 -17.37 17.51 -5.49
C THR A 253 -16.27 17.21 -6.52
N ASN A 254 -15.00 17.24 -6.10
CA ASN A 254 -13.83 17.01 -6.96
C ASN A 254 -12.95 15.81 -6.53
N THR A 255 -13.15 15.27 -5.33
CA THR A 255 -12.35 14.21 -4.68
C THR A 255 -13.09 12.87 -4.58
N ARG A 256 -13.82 12.45 -5.62
CA ARG A 256 -14.69 11.25 -5.60
C ARG A 256 -13.98 9.89 -5.59
N LYS A 257 -12.67 9.84 -5.34
CA LYS A 257 -11.88 8.60 -5.35
C LYS A 257 -11.36 8.32 -3.95
N ARG A 258 -12.05 7.45 -3.20
CA ARG A 258 -11.67 7.00 -1.84
C ARG A 258 -10.21 6.50 -1.73
N GLU A 259 -9.64 6.00 -2.82
CA GLU A 259 -8.29 5.44 -2.89
C GLU A 259 -7.28 6.41 -3.55
N HIS A 260 -7.31 7.68 -3.17
CA HIS A 260 -6.33 8.68 -3.63
C HIS A 260 -5.12 8.72 -2.70
N LEU A 261 -3.91 8.87 -3.25
CA LEU A 261 -2.65 8.93 -2.48
C LEU A 261 -2.61 10.05 -1.42
N LEU A 262 -3.48 11.05 -1.56
CA LEU A 262 -3.58 12.18 -0.66
C LEU A 262 -4.77 12.08 0.32
N SER A 263 -5.57 11.02 0.23
CA SER A 263 -6.73 10.82 1.11
C SER A 263 -6.29 10.49 2.52
N CYS A 264 -6.87 11.20 3.51
CA CYS A 264 -6.68 10.93 4.93
C CYS A 264 -5.20 10.82 5.35
N LEU A 265 -4.33 11.67 4.79
CA LEU A 265 -2.94 11.74 5.25
C LEU A 265 -2.93 12.07 6.75
N PRO A 266 -2.22 11.30 7.59
CA PRO A 266 -2.24 11.50 9.03
C PRO A 266 -1.74 12.89 9.37
N THR A 267 -2.36 13.52 10.37
CA THR A 267 -1.85 14.77 10.93
C THR A 267 -0.82 14.48 12.00
N GLU A 268 0.13 15.40 12.16
CA GLU A 268 1.14 15.36 13.22
C GLU A 268 1.12 16.69 13.99
N HIS A 269 1.31 16.61 15.30
CA HIS A 269 1.28 17.79 16.17
C HIS A 269 2.58 18.58 16.08
N LEU A 270 2.48 19.86 15.71
CA LEU A 270 3.61 20.78 15.64
C LEU A 270 3.90 21.39 17.02
N ARG A 271 5.17 21.36 17.43
CA ARG A 271 5.63 21.96 18.69
C ARG A 271 6.01 23.43 18.50
N PHE A 272 5.83 24.21 19.56
CA PHE A 272 6.17 25.64 19.63
C PHE A 272 7.32 25.87 20.63
N PRO A 273 8.14 26.95 20.48
CA PRO A 273 8.05 27.98 19.45
C PRO A 273 8.43 27.47 18.05
N LEU A 274 7.96 28.16 17.00
CA LEU A 274 8.31 27.82 15.62
C LEU A 274 9.81 28.02 15.37
N SER A 275 10.46 27.02 14.78
CA SER A 275 11.78 27.15 14.19
C SER A 275 11.64 27.79 12.81
N HIS A 276 12.01 29.06 12.68
CA HIS A 276 11.92 29.78 11.42
C HIS A 276 13.13 29.50 10.51
N PRO A 277 12.93 29.28 9.20
CA PRO A 277 14.02 29.27 8.25
C PRO A 277 14.73 30.65 8.23
N PRO A 278 16.07 30.67 8.12
CA PRO A 278 16.85 31.91 8.19
C PRO A 278 16.61 32.84 7.00
N GLU A 279 16.23 32.27 5.85
CA GLU A 279 16.04 32.99 4.60
C GLU A 279 14.73 32.58 3.93
N LEU A 280 14.12 33.55 3.24
CA LEU A 280 12.92 33.33 2.45
C LEU A 280 13.32 32.82 1.06
N ILE A 281 13.57 31.52 0.97
CA ILE A 281 14.00 30.84 -0.26
C ILE A 281 13.07 29.67 -0.58
N ARG A 282 12.67 29.59 -1.85
CA ARG A 282 11.88 28.48 -2.40
C ARG A 282 12.65 27.16 -2.30
N HIS A 283 12.02 26.14 -1.73
CA HIS A 283 12.59 24.81 -1.59
C HIS A 283 12.40 23.97 -2.88
N ILE A 284 13.30 24.16 -3.85
CA ILE A 284 13.19 23.57 -5.20
C ILE A 284 13.01 22.05 -5.19
N ASP A 285 13.71 21.32 -4.31
CA ASP A 285 13.60 19.86 -4.25
C ASP A 285 12.25 19.38 -3.71
N ALA A 286 11.62 20.16 -2.82
CA ALA A 286 10.30 19.85 -2.28
C ALA A 286 9.23 20.10 -3.35
N ASP A 287 9.33 21.23 -4.06
CA ASP A 287 8.50 21.54 -5.22
C ASP A 287 8.62 20.47 -6.30
N THR A 288 9.86 20.08 -6.65
CA THR A 288 10.12 19.06 -7.67
C THR A 288 9.57 17.70 -7.28
N PHE A 289 9.67 17.35 -6.00
CA PHE A 289 9.09 16.12 -5.49
C PHE A 289 7.56 16.15 -5.61
N THR A 290 6.91 17.19 -5.07
CA THR A 290 5.45 17.36 -5.16
C THR A 290 4.98 17.37 -6.62
N GLU A 291 5.69 18.08 -7.50
CA GLU A 291 5.39 18.13 -8.93
C GLU A 291 5.40 16.72 -9.55
N LYS A 292 6.38 15.88 -9.20
CA LYS A 292 6.49 14.51 -9.73
C LYS A 292 5.56 13.51 -9.07
N THR A 293 5.24 13.67 -7.79
CA THR A 293 4.45 12.66 -7.05
C THR A 293 2.96 12.98 -7.03
N VAL A 294 2.61 14.26 -7.05
CA VAL A 294 1.22 14.75 -6.95
C VAL A 294 0.67 15.22 -8.29
N PHE A 295 1.49 15.89 -9.10
CA PHE A 295 1.03 16.56 -10.33
C PHE A 295 1.51 15.85 -11.61
N SER A 296 2.54 16.36 -12.29
CA SER A 296 2.93 15.98 -13.65
C SER A 296 3.74 14.69 -13.83
N GLY A 297 4.12 13.96 -12.76
CA GLY A 297 4.93 12.73 -12.89
C GLY A 297 4.25 11.56 -13.62
N SER A 298 3.00 11.74 -14.05
CA SER A 298 2.31 10.88 -15.01
C SER A 298 2.34 11.51 -16.41
N ARG A 299 3.10 10.94 -17.36
CA ARG A 299 3.17 11.44 -18.76
C ARG A 299 1.79 11.78 -19.33
N PRO A 300 1.59 12.98 -19.92
CA PRO A 300 0.37 13.28 -20.64
C PRO A 300 0.32 12.58 -22.01
N ARG A 301 -0.89 12.23 -22.48
CA ARG A 301 -1.15 11.86 -23.87
C ARG A 301 -1.19 13.13 -24.72
N GLN A 302 -0.55 13.11 -25.89
CA GLN A 302 -0.72 14.11 -26.95
C GLN A 302 -2.21 14.39 -27.20
N ALA A 303 -2.59 15.66 -27.13
CA ALA A 303 -3.90 16.16 -27.52
C ALA A 303 -3.99 16.19 -29.06
N SER A 304 -5.10 15.71 -29.60
CA SER A 304 -5.51 15.97 -30.98
C SER A 304 -6.48 17.15 -30.99
N GLU A 305 -6.23 18.12 -31.86
CA GLU A 305 -6.97 19.37 -32.09
C GLU A 305 -8.45 19.21 -32.52
N PRO A 306 -9.25 20.30 -32.45
CA PRO A 306 -10.70 20.25 -32.26
C PRO A 306 -11.50 20.24 -33.56
N LEU A 307 -12.71 19.67 -33.52
CA LEU A 307 -13.70 19.78 -34.58
C LEU A 307 -14.88 20.64 -34.11
N VAL A 308 -15.01 21.79 -34.77
CA VAL A 308 -16.19 22.65 -34.74
C VAL A 308 -17.39 21.94 -35.36
N SER A 309 -18.56 22.29 -34.84
CA SER A 309 -19.90 21.76 -35.07
C SER A 309 -20.36 21.66 -36.52
N ARG A 310 -21.23 20.67 -36.79
CA ARG A 310 -22.62 20.86 -37.29
C ARG A 310 -23.36 19.51 -37.42
N ASN A 311 -24.66 19.55 -37.09
CA ASN A 311 -25.72 18.54 -37.28
C ASN A 311 -25.69 17.92 -38.71
N THR A 312 -26.20 16.72 -39.04
CA THR A 312 -27.49 16.07 -38.71
C THR A 312 -27.50 14.60 -39.21
N SER A 313 -28.43 13.78 -38.69
CA SER A 313 -29.05 12.56 -39.28
C SER A 313 -28.30 11.20 -39.36
N GLN A 314 -28.58 10.39 -38.33
CA GLN A 314 -29.09 8.99 -38.33
C GLN A 314 -28.86 8.04 -39.53
N SER A 315 -28.29 6.87 -39.17
CA SER A 315 -28.74 5.52 -39.57
C SER A 315 -28.31 4.89 -40.91
N VAL A 316 -27.00 4.70 -41.18
CA VAL A 316 -26.49 3.60 -42.08
C VAL A 316 -25.10 3.03 -41.67
N LYS A 317 -24.36 3.61 -40.71
CA LYS A 317 -22.90 3.32 -40.53
C LYS A 317 -22.49 2.19 -39.56
N ILE A 318 -23.37 1.30 -39.12
CA ILE A 318 -23.00 0.29 -38.10
C ILE A 318 -22.30 -0.96 -38.69
N ILE A 319 -22.52 -1.30 -39.96
CA ILE A 319 -21.91 -2.50 -40.59
C ILE A 319 -20.51 -2.21 -41.18
N ALA A 320 -20.27 -0.98 -41.65
CA ALA A 320 -18.95 -0.56 -42.16
C ALA A 320 -17.92 -0.31 -41.06
N LEU A 321 -18.36 -0.07 -39.81
CA LEU A 321 -17.48 0.23 -38.68
C LEU A 321 -16.82 -1.04 -38.09
N LYS A 322 -17.46 -2.22 -38.20
CA LYS A 322 -16.89 -3.49 -37.72
C LYS A 322 -15.71 -3.97 -38.58
N ARG A 323 -15.70 -3.70 -39.89
CA ARG A 323 -14.56 -4.05 -40.78
C ARG A 323 -13.37 -3.10 -40.66
N LYS A 324 -13.59 -1.82 -40.33
CA LYS A 324 -12.51 -0.82 -40.16
C LYS A 324 -11.77 -0.92 -38.82
N VAL A 325 -12.40 -1.49 -37.78
CA VAL A 325 -11.74 -1.73 -36.48
C VAL A 325 -10.80 -2.95 -36.54
N ALA A 326 -11.17 -4.01 -37.26
CA ALA A 326 -10.31 -5.19 -37.45
C ALA A 326 -9.02 -4.87 -38.23
N HIS A 327 -9.09 -3.98 -39.23
CA HIS A 327 -7.91 -3.59 -40.02
C HIS A 327 -6.96 -2.62 -39.29
N LYS A 328 -7.42 -1.95 -38.21
CA LYS A 328 -6.61 -0.98 -37.45
C LYS A 328 -5.83 -1.62 -36.30
N LEU A 329 -6.20 -2.84 -35.90
CA LEU A 329 -5.44 -3.64 -34.93
C LEU A 329 -4.22 -4.35 -35.56
N SER A 330 -4.23 -4.64 -36.88
CA SER A 330 -3.10 -5.31 -37.54
C SER A 330 -1.85 -4.42 -37.71
N SER A 331 -2.02 -3.08 -37.76
CA SER A 331 -0.88 -2.16 -37.94
C SER A 331 -0.04 -1.94 -36.68
N VAL A 332 -0.60 -2.24 -35.50
CA VAL A 332 0.16 -2.28 -34.23
C VAL A 332 1.02 -3.55 -34.17
N TYR A 333 0.55 -4.66 -34.75
CA TYR A 333 1.30 -5.91 -34.82
C TYR A 333 2.43 -5.89 -35.87
N GLN A 334 2.22 -5.27 -37.04
CA GLN A 334 3.25 -5.20 -38.07
C GLN A 334 4.44 -4.28 -37.70
N LYS A 335 4.26 -3.28 -36.82
CA LYS A 335 5.34 -2.38 -36.36
C LYS A 335 6.20 -2.94 -35.22
N LEU A 336 5.91 -4.14 -34.71
CA LEU A 336 6.73 -4.81 -33.69
C LEU A 336 7.87 -5.67 -34.28
N ARG A 337 7.91 -5.85 -35.61
CA ARG A 337 9.10 -6.34 -36.32
C ARG A 337 10.05 -5.17 -36.50
N LEU A 338 11.12 -5.12 -35.70
CA LEU A 338 12.48 -4.73 -36.11
C LEU A 338 13.43 -4.87 -34.89
N ALA A 339 14.39 -5.80 -35.03
CA ALA A 339 15.59 -6.04 -34.21
C ALA A 339 15.46 -6.79 -32.85
N ILE A 340 15.04 -8.06 -32.86
CA ILE A 340 15.31 -9.01 -31.74
C ILE A 340 15.71 -10.38 -32.31
N THR A 341 16.87 -10.91 -31.90
CA THR A 341 17.25 -12.31 -32.14
C THR A 341 16.37 -13.23 -31.28
N ILE A 342 15.31 -13.78 -31.86
CA ILE A 342 14.41 -14.73 -31.18
C ILE A 342 14.99 -16.14 -31.34
N LYS A 343 15.01 -16.93 -30.25
CA LYS A 343 15.49 -18.32 -30.28
C LYS A 343 14.64 -19.15 -31.29
N PRO A 344 15.25 -20.02 -32.10
CA PRO A 344 14.53 -20.82 -33.11
C PRO A 344 13.31 -21.58 -32.59
N VAL A 345 13.39 -22.09 -31.35
CA VAL A 345 12.32 -22.85 -30.68
C VAL A 345 11.00 -22.06 -30.55
N LEU A 346 11.05 -20.73 -30.51
CA LEU A 346 9.86 -19.86 -30.38
C LEU A 346 9.24 -19.46 -31.74
N LYS A 347 9.87 -19.78 -32.87
CA LYS A 347 9.37 -19.39 -34.21
C LYS A 347 7.97 -19.96 -34.51
N PRO A 348 7.64 -21.23 -34.20
CA PRO A 348 6.31 -21.76 -34.47
C PRO A 348 5.20 -21.02 -33.71
N ALA A 349 5.44 -20.68 -32.43
CA ALA A 349 4.51 -19.90 -31.63
C ALA A 349 4.25 -18.50 -32.23
N LEU A 350 5.28 -17.85 -32.76
CA LEU A 350 5.14 -16.53 -33.39
C LEU A 350 4.28 -16.60 -34.66
N LEU A 351 4.47 -17.62 -35.49
CA LEU A 351 3.64 -17.80 -36.69
C LEU A 351 2.16 -17.99 -36.32
N LEU A 352 1.90 -18.79 -35.28
CA LEU A 352 0.54 -18.99 -34.77
C LEU A 352 -0.07 -17.70 -34.19
N ILE A 353 0.72 -16.89 -33.48
CA ILE A 353 0.30 -15.56 -33.00
C ILE A 353 0.05 -14.60 -34.18
N GLU A 354 0.90 -14.61 -35.21
CA GLU A 354 0.74 -13.80 -36.43
C GLU A 354 -0.53 -14.19 -37.21
N SER A 355 -0.96 -15.45 -37.14
CA SER A 355 -2.23 -15.93 -37.70
C SER A 355 -3.42 -15.85 -36.73
N GLU A 356 -3.27 -15.16 -35.59
CA GLU A 356 -4.28 -15.02 -34.53
C GLU A 356 -4.78 -16.36 -33.91
N ASP A 357 -4.02 -17.46 -34.07
CA ASP A 357 -4.28 -18.76 -33.43
C ASP A 357 -3.63 -18.82 -32.04
N TYR A 358 -4.16 -18.00 -31.12
CA TYR A 358 -3.61 -17.83 -29.79
C TYR A 358 -3.71 -19.09 -28.93
N GLN A 359 -4.70 -19.96 -29.16
CA GLN A 359 -4.89 -21.20 -28.39
C GLN A 359 -3.78 -22.21 -28.70
N ARG A 360 -3.51 -22.47 -29.98
CA ARG A 360 -2.41 -23.38 -30.37
C ARG A 360 -1.05 -22.79 -30.03
N ALA A 361 -0.87 -21.49 -30.21
CA ALA A 361 0.34 -20.81 -29.77
C ALA A 361 0.58 -21.01 -28.27
N PHE A 362 -0.47 -20.86 -27.46
CA PHE A 362 -0.39 -21.00 -26.02
C PHE A 362 -0.06 -22.44 -25.58
N ALA A 363 -0.72 -23.44 -26.18
CA ALA A 363 -0.43 -24.85 -25.92
C ALA A 363 1.03 -25.19 -26.24
N TYR A 364 1.53 -24.75 -27.40
CA TYR A 364 2.93 -24.96 -27.79
C TYR A 364 3.93 -24.25 -26.85
N LEU A 365 3.64 -23.00 -26.44
CA LEU A 365 4.49 -22.29 -25.48
C LEU A 365 4.49 -22.96 -24.10
N ASN A 366 3.36 -23.54 -23.67
CA ASN A 366 3.29 -24.28 -22.41
C ASN A 366 4.07 -25.60 -22.46
N GLN A 367 4.16 -26.27 -23.61
CA GLN A 367 5.05 -27.43 -23.80
C GLN A 367 6.52 -27.05 -23.61
N ILE A 368 6.97 -25.94 -24.21
CA ILE A 368 8.34 -25.44 -24.01
C ILE A 368 8.56 -25.07 -22.53
N LYS A 369 7.56 -24.49 -21.87
CA LYS A 369 7.65 -24.14 -20.44
C LYS A 369 7.83 -25.37 -19.55
N ALA A 370 7.17 -26.48 -19.88
CA ALA A 370 7.27 -27.74 -19.15
C ALA A 370 8.67 -28.37 -19.22
N GLU A 371 9.53 -27.97 -20.17
CA GLU A 371 10.94 -28.37 -20.22
C GLU A 371 11.80 -27.73 -19.12
N LYS A 372 11.25 -26.77 -18.35
CA LYS A 372 11.90 -26.09 -17.19
C LYS A 372 13.21 -25.36 -17.55
N GLN A 373 13.40 -25.03 -18.82
CA GLN A 373 14.53 -24.24 -19.28
C GLN A 373 14.17 -22.77 -19.46
N SER A 374 15.02 -21.86 -18.98
CA SER A 374 14.82 -20.42 -19.17
C SER A 374 15.04 -20.01 -20.63
N VAL A 375 13.95 -19.67 -21.32
CA VAL A 375 13.96 -19.23 -22.72
C VAL A 375 13.50 -17.77 -22.80
N LYS A 376 14.40 -16.86 -23.19
CA LYS A 376 14.09 -15.43 -23.31
C LYS A 376 12.95 -15.19 -24.30
N HIS A 377 11.96 -14.40 -23.90
CA HIS A 377 10.69 -14.11 -24.57
C HIS A 377 9.61 -15.20 -24.50
N LEU A 378 9.87 -16.36 -23.89
CA LEU A 378 8.85 -17.40 -23.73
C LEU A 378 7.65 -16.88 -22.94
N ASP A 379 7.88 -16.41 -21.71
CA ASP A 379 6.80 -15.97 -20.84
C ASP A 379 6.20 -14.62 -21.31
N ARG A 380 6.98 -13.81 -22.04
CA ARG A 380 6.42 -12.66 -22.78
C ARG A 380 5.40 -13.07 -23.84
N LEU A 381 5.67 -14.12 -24.62
CA LEU A 381 4.73 -14.61 -25.64
C LEU A 381 3.52 -15.29 -24.99
N ARG A 382 3.73 -16.03 -23.89
CA ARG A 382 2.62 -16.55 -23.07
C ARG A 382 1.74 -15.44 -22.54
N ALA A 383 2.31 -14.32 -22.12
CA ALA A 383 1.53 -13.13 -21.72
C ALA A 383 0.70 -12.54 -22.87
N VAL A 384 1.20 -12.56 -24.11
CA VAL A 384 0.42 -12.15 -25.29
C VAL A 384 -0.78 -13.09 -25.49
N CYS A 385 -0.58 -14.41 -25.37
CA CYS A 385 -1.68 -15.36 -25.42
C CYS A 385 -2.70 -15.12 -24.30
N PHE A 386 -2.26 -14.96 -23.05
CA PHE A 386 -3.14 -14.66 -21.91
C PHE A 386 -3.99 -13.40 -22.15
N LEU A 387 -3.43 -12.32 -22.69
CA LEU A 387 -4.18 -11.10 -23.00
C LEU A 387 -5.29 -11.33 -24.02
N ASN A 388 -5.00 -12.10 -25.08
CA ASN A 388 -5.98 -12.41 -26.12
C ASN A 388 -7.05 -13.42 -25.64
N LEU A 389 -6.76 -14.18 -24.59
CA LEU A 389 -7.71 -15.03 -23.87
C LEU A 389 -8.48 -14.29 -22.75
N GLY A 390 -8.31 -12.96 -22.63
CA GLY A 390 -8.98 -12.15 -21.61
C GLY A 390 -8.40 -12.26 -20.20
N GLN A 391 -7.26 -12.94 -20.02
CA GLN A 391 -6.63 -13.23 -18.73
C GLN A 391 -5.53 -12.23 -18.39
N LYS A 392 -5.90 -10.96 -18.17
CA LYS A 392 -4.95 -9.87 -17.93
C LYS A 392 -4.05 -10.10 -16.70
N GLY A 393 -4.61 -10.62 -15.60
CA GLY A 393 -3.85 -10.93 -14.39
C GLY A 393 -2.73 -11.94 -14.66
N SER A 394 -3.05 -13.04 -15.34
CA SER A 394 -2.08 -14.06 -15.73
C SER A 394 -0.99 -13.51 -16.65
N ALA A 395 -1.35 -12.60 -17.57
CA ALA A 395 -0.37 -11.95 -18.43
C ALA A 395 0.65 -11.10 -17.66
N ILE A 396 0.21 -10.39 -16.61
CA ILE A 396 1.10 -9.61 -15.74
C ILE A 396 2.08 -10.52 -15.01
N GLN A 397 1.60 -11.64 -14.47
CA GLN A 397 2.45 -12.58 -13.73
C GLN A 397 3.46 -13.29 -14.63
N ALA A 398 3.05 -13.73 -15.84
CA ALA A 398 3.99 -14.27 -16.82
C ALA A 398 5.09 -13.25 -17.20
N LEU A 399 4.75 -11.97 -17.33
CA LEU A 399 5.76 -10.92 -17.61
C LEU A 399 6.70 -10.65 -16.43
N ARG A 400 6.21 -10.78 -15.20
CA ARG A 400 7.07 -10.70 -14.01
C ARG A 400 8.05 -11.87 -13.99
N GLU A 401 7.56 -13.09 -14.25
CA GLU A 401 8.40 -14.28 -14.37
C GLU A 401 9.48 -14.15 -15.45
N GLU A 402 9.14 -13.65 -16.64
CA GLU A 402 10.11 -13.33 -17.71
C GLU A 402 11.21 -12.39 -17.21
N LEU A 403 10.87 -11.39 -16.40
CA LEU A 403 11.81 -10.38 -15.92
C LEU A 403 12.67 -10.87 -14.74
N ARG A 404 12.25 -11.90 -14.00
CA ARG A 404 13.07 -12.57 -12.97
C ARG A 404 14.26 -13.28 -13.63
N HIS A 405 14.02 -14.00 -14.74
CA HIS A 405 15.07 -14.69 -15.50
C HIS A 405 15.83 -13.76 -16.45
N PHE A 406 15.15 -12.76 -17.03
CA PHE A 406 15.72 -11.84 -18.02
C PHE A 406 15.46 -10.37 -17.66
N PRO A 407 16.10 -9.81 -16.61
CA PRO A 407 15.86 -8.43 -16.18
C PRO A 407 16.12 -7.39 -17.28
N ARG A 408 17.02 -7.66 -18.24
CA ARG A 408 17.30 -6.73 -19.35
C ARG A 408 16.29 -6.83 -20.52
N ASN A 409 15.23 -7.62 -20.41
CA ASN A 409 14.22 -7.76 -21.45
C ASN A 409 13.34 -6.50 -21.56
N ARG A 410 13.82 -5.50 -22.32
CA ARG A 410 13.11 -4.22 -22.56
C ARG A 410 11.70 -4.42 -23.10
N SER A 411 11.49 -5.42 -23.95
CA SER A 411 10.18 -5.69 -24.57
C SER A 411 9.15 -6.22 -23.57
N ALA A 412 9.56 -7.08 -22.64
CA ALA A 412 8.70 -7.57 -21.56
C ALA A 412 8.42 -6.45 -20.54
N ARG A 413 9.43 -5.66 -20.16
CA ARG A 413 9.26 -4.49 -19.27
C ARG A 413 8.30 -3.46 -19.86
N LYS A 414 8.40 -3.15 -21.15
CA LYS A 414 7.50 -2.22 -21.83
C LYS A 414 6.05 -2.74 -21.82
N LEU A 415 5.86 -4.02 -22.09
CA LEU A 415 4.52 -4.64 -22.05
C LEU A 415 3.96 -4.65 -20.63
N LEU A 416 4.72 -5.07 -19.62
CA LEU A 416 4.31 -5.06 -18.21
C LEU A 416 3.91 -3.65 -17.76
N LYS A 417 4.74 -2.64 -18.08
CA LYS A 417 4.44 -1.24 -17.78
C LYS A 417 3.12 -0.78 -18.41
N SER A 418 2.83 -1.20 -19.64
CA SER A 418 1.57 -0.86 -20.32
C SER A 418 0.34 -1.54 -19.71
N LEU A 419 0.49 -2.73 -19.13
CA LEU A 419 -0.61 -3.47 -18.50
C LEU A 419 -0.91 -2.97 -17.08
N ASN A 420 0.14 -2.63 -16.32
CA ASN A 420 0.03 -2.08 -14.97
C ASN A 420 -0.58 -0.67 -14.95
N GLN A 421 -0.50 0.09 -16.05
CA GLN A 421 -1.16 1.40 -16.22
C GLN A 421 -2.70 1.35 -16.19
N LYS A 422 -3.32 0.16 -16.10
CA LYS A 422 -4.78 -0.04 -16.16
C LYS A 422 -5.30 -1.04 -15.12
N VAL A 423 -4.56 -1.31 -14.04
CA VAL A 423 -5.06 -2.13 -12.94
C VAL A 423 -5.21 -1.19 -11.75
N ASN A 424 -6.45 -0.73 -11.52
CA ASN A 424 -6.83 -0.28 -10.19
C ASN A 424 -6.79 -1.55 -9.32
N GLN A 425 -5.81 -1.63 -8.43
CA GLN A 425 -5.83 -2.64 -7.39
C GLN A 425 -6.87 -2.22 -6.36
N SER A 426 -7.66 -3.20 -5.97
CA SER A 426 -8.78 -3.13 -5.05
C SER A 426 -8.34 -3.39 -3.61
N HIS A 427 -9.05 -2.74 -2.67
CA HIS A 427 -9.31 -3.15 -1.27
C HIS A 427 -8.18 -2.91 -0.24
N LEU A 428 -8.41 -2.63 1.06
CA LEU A 428 -9.61 -2.44 1.92
C LEU A 428 -9.18 -1.80 3.27
N ALA A 429 -10.18 -1.46 4.10
CA ALA A 429 -10.12 -0.84 5.42
C ALA A 429 -9.27 -1.57 6.49
N ASN A 430 -8.76 -0.78 7.46
CA ASN A 430 -8.24 -1.20 8.77
C ASN A 430 -7.00 -2.12 8.76
N VAL A 431 -5.89 -1.67 8.18
CA VAL A 431 -4.56 -2.18 8.57
C VAL A 431 -4.19 -1.49 9.88
N SER A 432 -4.15 -2.25 10.98
CA SER A 432 -3.81 -1.71 12.31
C SER A 432 -2.31 -1.49 12.51
N ASP A 433 -1.47 -2.12 11.66
CA ASP A 433 -0.02 -2.09 11.81
C ASP A 433 0.64 -1.09 10.83
N PRO A 434 1.25 0.00 11.33
CA PRO A 434 1.78 1.07 10.48
C PRO A 434 2.99 0.66 9.64
N GLU A 435 3.65 -0.46 9.96
CA GLU A 435 4.88 -0.90 9.28
C GLU A 435 4.60 -1.77 8.04
N PHE A 436 3.49 -2.49 8.03
CA PHE A 436 3.15 -3.40 6.95
C PHE A 436 3.07 -2.71 5.56
N PRO A 437 2.49 -1.50 5.42
CA PRO A 437 2.45 -0.81 4.12
C PRO A 437 3.83 -0.51 3.52
N GLU A 438 4.86 -0.29 4.36
CA GLU A 438 6.23 -0.09 3.89
C GLU A 438 6.82 -1.39 3.36
N LEU A 439 6.71 -2.47 4.14
CA LEU A 439 7.18 -3.80 3.74
C LEU A 439 6.44 -4.29 2.49
N LEU A 440 5.13 -4.05 2.41
CA LEU A 440 4.30 -4.40 1.26
C LEU A 440 4.86 -3.80 -0.04
N LYS A 441 5.22 -2.51 -0.06
CA LYS A 441 5.79 -1.85 -1.25
C LYS A 441 7.08 -2.52 -1.72
N LEU A 442 7.91 -2.98 -0.78
CA LEU A 442 9.17 -3.66 -1.08
C LEU A 442 8.94 -5.05 -1.67
N VAL A 443 7.99 -5.82 -1.13
CA VAL A 443 7.81 -7.23 -1.49
C VAL A 443 6.80 -7.47 -2.62
N GLN A 444 5.83 -6.58 -2.83
CA GLN A 444 4.76 -6.72 -3.83
C GLN A 444 5.26 -6.96 -5.27
N PRO A 445 6.38 -6.37 -5.74
CA PRO A 445 6.92 -6.70 -7.07
C PRO A 445 7.42 -8.14 -7.21
N HIS A 446 7.68 -8.81 -6.08
CA HIS A 446 8.38 -10.09 -5.98
C HIS A 446 7.47 -11.26 -5.57
N THR A 447 6.17 -11.02 -5.34
CA THR A 447 5.20 -12.05 -4.93
C THR A 447 3.94 -12.04 -5.81
N MET A 448 3.22 -13.17 -5.77
CA MET A 448 1.89 -13.35 -6.38
C MET A 448 0.76 -13.33 -5.35
N LEU A 449 1.10 -13.26 -4.06
CA LEU A 449 0.14 -13.24 -2.98
C LEU A 449 -0.69 -11.95 -2.96
N SER A 450 -1.90 -12.07 -2.45
CA SER A 450 -2.78 -10.94 -2.16
C SER A 450 -2.23 -10.15 -0.98
N GLU A 451 -2.61 -8.87 -0.90
CA GLU A 451 -2.26 -8.04 0.25
C GLU A 451 -2.76 -8.64 1.58
N ALA A 452 -3.95 -9.24 1.59
CA ALA A 452 -4.50 -9.93 2.76
C ALA A 452 -3.63 -11.12 3.22
N ARG A 453 -3.15 -11.95 2.29
CA ARG A 453 -2.25 -13.09 2.60
C ARG A 453 -0.87 -12.61 3.08
N LEU A 454 -0.35 -11.54 2.50
CA LEU A 454 0.89 -10.91 2.97
C LEU A 454 0.71 -10.32 4.38
N TYR A 455 -0.43 -9.68 4.68
CA TYR A 455 -0.69 -9.11 6.00
C TYR A 455 -0.84 -10.19 7.07
N SER A 456 -1.55 -11.29 6.73
CA SER A 456 -1.63 -12.47 7.59
C SER A 456 -0.23 -13.02 7.88
N LEU A 457 0.58 -13.23 6.85
CA LEU A 457 1.93 -13.79 6.98
C LEU A 457 2.84 -12.88 7.83
N PHE A 458 2.79 -11.56 7.59
CA PHE A 458 3.48 -10.56 8.41
C PHE A 458 3.03 -10.63 9.88
N SER A 459 1.73 -10.65 10.13
CA SER A 459 1.15 -10.65 11.48
C SER A 459 1.52 -11.91 12.25
N LEU A 460 1.43 -13.09 11.60
CA LEU A 460 1.80 -14.38 12.20
C LEU A 460 3.31 -14.46 12.45
N THR A 461 4.14 -13.96 11.54
CA THR A 461 5.61 -13.90 11.72
C THR A 461 5.99 -12.97 12.86
N LYS A 462 5.41 -11.78 12.91
CA LYS A 462 5.63 -10.79 13.98
C LYS A 462 5.23 -11.38 15.33
N ARG A 463 4.05 -11.99 15.42
CA ARG A 463 3.58 -12.67 16.63
C ARG A 463 4.50 -13.81 17.05
N THR A 464 4.92 -14.65 16.10
CA THR A 464 5.89 -15.74 16.35
C THR A 464 7.17 -15.21 17.01
N CYS A 465 7.66 -14.06 16.54
CA CYS A 465 8.86 -13.44 17.08
C CYS A 465 8.64 -12.79 18.45
N VAL A 466 7.55 -12.04 18.62
CA VAL A 466 7.21 -11.31 19.85
C VAL A 466 6.83 -12.24 20.99
N ASP A 467 6.00 -13.25 20.71
CA ASP A 467 5.58 -14.28 21.67
C ASP A 467 6.70 -15.32 21.90
N ASN A 468 7.82 -15.19 21.18
CA ASN A 468 8.99 -16.07 21.24
C ASN A 468 8.66 -17.56 21.11
N ILE A 469 7.77 -17.90 20.18
CA ILE A 469 7.38 -19.30 19.92
C ILE A 469 8.62 -20.09 19.47
N PRO A 470 8.97 -21.21 20.12
CA PRO A 470 10.19 -21.96 19.78
C PRO A 470 10.18 -22.49 18.34
N GLY A 471 11.32 -22.42 17.66
CA GLY A 471 11.53 -23.04 16.34
C GLY A 471 11.90 -22.05 15.23
N ASP A 472 12.29 -22.57 14.08
CA ASP A 472 12.59 -21.78 12.89
C ASP A 472 11.30 -21.50 12.07
N ILE A 473 11.42 -20.69 11.01
CA ILE A 473 10.32 -20.45 10.07
C ILE A 473 10.63 -21.16 8.77
N VAL A 474 9.64 -21.86 8.22
CA VAL A 474 9.79 -22.60 6.95
C VAL A 474 8.74 -22.11 5.96
N GLU A 475 9.18 -21.73 4.77
CA GLU A 475 8.32 -21.46 3.62
C GLU A 475 8.56 -22.55 2.56
N CYS A 476 7.49 -23.16 2.08
CA CYS A 476 7.52 -24.16 1.02
C CYS A 476 6.77 -23.61 -0.19
N GLY A 477 7.52 -23.16 -1.20
CA GLY A 477 6.99 -22.40 -2.34
C GLY A 477 7.35 -20.93 -2.22
N VAL A 478 8.44 -20.52 -2.87
CA VAL A 478 9.05 -19.19 -2.72
C VAL A 478 8.81 -18.34 -3.98
N ALA A 479 8.79 -18.98 -5.15
CA ALA A 479 8.63 -18.34 -6.45
C ALA A 479 9.55 -17.11 -6.62
N GLY A 480 8.99 -15.90 -6.64
CA GLY A 480 9.77 -14.66 -6.81
C GLY A 480 10.48 -14.15 -5.55
N GLY A 481 10.24 -14.78 -4.38
CA GLY A 481 10.90 -14.46 -3.12
C GLY A 481 10.27 -13.33 -2.30
N GLY A 482 9.12 -12.78 -2.71
CA GLY A 482 8.51 -11.64 -1.98
C GLY A 482 7.97 -12.00 -0.59
N SER A 483 7.26 -13.13 -0.44
CA SER A 483 6.79 -13.61 0.88
C SER A 483 7.95 -14.03 1.77
N ALA A 484 8.89 -14.79 1.24
CA ALA A 484 10.17 -15.09 1.87
C ALA A 484 10.88 -13.84 2.43
N LEU A 485 10.98 -12.79 1.61
CA LEU A 485 11.62 -11.53 1.99
C LEU A 485 10.82 -10.82 3.09
N LEU A 486 9.48 -10.83 3.02
CA LEU A 486 8.62 -10.29 4.06
C LEU A 486 8.89 -10.99 5.40
N ILE A 487 8.88 -12.32 5.41
CA ILE A 487 9.18 -13.12 6.60
C ILE A 487 10.56 -12.77 7.15
N ALA A 488 11.60 -12.76 6.31
CA ALA A 488 12.98 -12.51 6.74
C ALA A 488 13.16 -11.10 7.34
N LEU A 489 12.57 -10.07 6.71
CA LEU A 489 12.57 -8.71 7.22
C LEU A 489 11.84 -8.63 8.57
N THR A 490 10.71 -9.31 8.73
CA THR A 490 9.99 -9.36 10.01
C THR A 490 10.79 -10.09 11.09
N ILE A 491 11.46 -11.21 10.77
CA ILE A 491 12.36 -11.90 11.72
C ILE A 491 13.45 -10.94 12.21
N LYS A 492 14.18 -10.28 11.30
CA LYS A 492 15.27 -9.36 11.67
C LYS A 492 14.82 -8.23 12.60
N ARG A 493 13.59 -7.77 12.46
CA ARG A 493 13.05 -6.65 13.25
C ARG A 493 12.57 -7.07 14.63
N TYR A 494 11.96 -8.24 14.75
CA TYR A 494 11.18 -8.59 15.95
C TYR A 494 11.73 -9.76 16.75
N THR A 495 12.61 -10.58 16.18
CA THR A 495 13.05 -11.80 16.85
C THR A 495 13.93 -11.49 18.06
N GLN A 496 13.60 -12.09 19.20
CA GLN A 496 14.37 -11.93 20.45
C GLN A 496 15.51 -12.94 20.57
N ASN A 497 15.44 -14.03 19.82
CA ASN A 497 16.42 -15.12 19.80
C ASN A 497 16.81 -15.44 18.35
N PRO A 498 18.01 -16.00 18.10
CA PRO A 498 18.40 -16.41 16.75
C PRO A 498 17.36 -17.33 16.12
N ARG A 499 16.85 -16.92 14.95
CA ARG A 499 15.82 -17.63 14.20
C ARG A 499 16.14 -17.55 12.72
N PHE A 500 15.97 -18.67 12.03
CA PHE A 500 16.29 -18.79 10.60
C PHE A 500 15.03 -19.00 9.77
N LEU A 501 15.05 -18.47 8.55
CA LEU A 501 14.08 -18.75 7.51
C LEU A 501 14.64 -19.85 6.59
N TYR A 502 13.90 -20.93 6.41
CA TYR A 502 14.17 -21.96 5.42
C TYR A 502 13.24 -21.77 4.23
N ALA A 503 13.80 -21.23 3.15
CA ALA A 503 13.10 -20.97 1.89
C ALA A 503 13.27 -22.20 0.97
N CYS A 504 12.27 -23.09 0.97
CA CYS A 504 12.29 -24.36 0.26
C CYS A 504 11.54 -24.24 -1.08
N ASP A 505 12.24 -24.45 -2.20
CA ASP A 505 11.66 -24.37 -3.55
C ASP A 505 12.50 -25.18 -4.54
N SER A 506 11.87 -25.67 -5.61
CA SER A 506 12.57 -26.21 -6.77
C SER A 506 13.49 -25.19 -7.46
N PHE A 507 13.09 -23.92 -7.46
CA PHE A 507 13.56 -22.81 -8.32
C PHE A 507 13.48 -23.11 -9.83
N GLU A 508 12.78 -24.19 -10.19
CA GLU A 508 12.61 -24.71 -11.56
C GLU A 508 11.14 -24.72 -11.97
N GLY A 509 10.26 -24.24 -11.08
CA GLY A 509 8.83 -24.15 -11.27
C GLY A 509 8.10 -25.44 -10.90
N MET A 510 6.78 -25.38 -10.99
CA MET A 510 5.89 -26.40 -10.43
C MET A 510 6.08 -27.78 -11.08
N PRO A 511 5.88 -28.88 -10.32
CA PRO A 511 5.89 -30.22 -10.88
C PRO A 511 4.67 -30.45 -11.78
N GLU A 512 4.63 -31.62 -12.43
CA GLU A 512 3.47 -31.98 -13.25
C GLU A 512 2.22 -32.15 -12.38
N PRO A 513 1.11 -31.46 -12.70
CA PRO A 513 -0.13 -31.61 -11.95
C PRO A 513 -0.78 -32.96 -12.22
N THR A 514 -1.43 -33.50 -11.20
CA THR A 514 -2.22 -34.73 -11.25
C THR A 514 -3.69 -34.43 -11.58
N GLU A 515 -4.52 -35.47 -11.68
CA GLU A 515 -5.96 -35.32 -11.86
C GLU A 515 -6.64 -34.58 -10.71
N LYS A 516 -6.06 -34.61 -9.50
CA LYS A 516 -6.58 -33.92 -8.30
C LYS A 516 -6.38 -32.40 -8.37
N ASP A 517 -5.41 -31.94 -9.15
CA ASP A 517 -5.01 -30.53 -9.22
C ASP A 517 -5.95 -29.79 -10.17
N ARG A 518 -7.12 -29.41 -9.66
CA ARG A 518 -8.20 -28.77 -10.41
C ARG A 518 -8.60 -27.43 -9.84
N TYR A 519 -9.05 -26.55 -10.73
CA TYR A 519 -9.75 -25.32 -10.39
C TYR A 519 -11.07 -25.26 -11.18
N ARG A 520 -12.20 -25.22 -10.45
CA ARG A 520 -13.55 -25.26 -11.05
C ARG A 520 -13.69 -26.44 -12.02
N SER A 521 -13.24 -27.62 -11.58
CA SER A 521 -13.21 -28.86 -12.36
C SER A 521 -12.28 -28.89 -13.59
N ASN A 522 -11.55 -27.82 -13.89
CA ASN A 522 -10.54 -27.82 -14.96
C ASN A 522 -9.18 -28.24 -14.39
N ASN A 523 -8.51 -29.19 -15.05
CA ASN A 523 -7.18 -29.61 -14.65
C ASN A 523 -6.14 -28.47 -14.79
N ALA A 524 -5.25 -28.32 -13.82
CA ALA A 524 -4.23 -27.28 -13.79
C ALA A 524 -3.38 -27.22 -15.07
N ALA A 525 -3.08 -28.37 -15.71
CA ALA A 525 -2.35 -28.44 -16.97
C ALA A 525 -3.01 -27.62 -18.10
N SER A 526 -4.33 -27.45 -18.06
CA SER A 526 -5.09 -26.70 -19.08
C SER A 526 -5.21 -25.20 -18.81
N THR A 527 -4.83 -24.74 -17.61
CA THR A 527 -5.01 -23.35 -17.17
C THR A 527 -3.89 -22.41 -17.62
N GLY A 528 -2.77 -22.97 -18.06
CA GLY A 528 -1.54 -22.21 -18.34
C GLY A 528 -0.66 -21.95 -17.11
N TRP A 529 -1.02 -22.46 -15.94
CA TRP A 529 -0.21 -22.43 -14.71
C TRP A 529 0.22 -23.85 -14.29
N GLY A 530 0.60 -24.69 -15.25
CA GLY A 530 1.06 -26.06 -15.01
C GLY A 530 2.57 -26.17 -14.83
N THR A 531 3.13 -27.32 -15.22
CA THR A 531 4.56 -27.67 -15.09
C THR A 531 5.52 -26.55 -15.51
N GLY A 532 6.53 -26.28 -14.67
CA GLY A 532 7.61 -25.33 -14.93
C GLY A 532 7.24 -23.85 -14.80
N THR A 533 5.98 -23.53 -14.48
CA THR A 533 5.55 -22.14 -14.19
C THR A 533 5.89 -21.72 -12.76
N CYS A 534 5.76 -20.42 -12.46
CA CYS A 534 6.11 -19.82 -11.16
C CYS A 534 7.60 -19.91 -10.81
N SER A 535 8.47 -20.13 -11.80
CA SER A 535 9.91 -20.28 -11.59
C SER A 535 10.61 -18.93 -11.33
N ALA A 536 11.76 -18.99 -10.65
CA ALA A 536 12.70 -17.88 -10.56
C ALA A 536 14.13 -18.41 -10.45
N SER A 537 15.10 -17.69 -11.02
CA SER A 537 16.50 -18.11 -10.88
C SER A 537 16.99 -17.89 -9.44
N VAL A 538 17.73 -18.86 -8.89
CA VAL A 538 18.37 -18.74 -7.56
C VAL A 538 19.19 -17.45 -7.42
N ASN A 539 19.94 -17.06 -8.46
CA ASN A 539 20.73 -15.82 -8.50
C ASN A 539 19.88 -14.56 -8.31
N TYR A 540 18.65 -14.55 -8.80
CA TYR A 540 17.74 -13.41 -8.65
C TYR A 540 17.33 -13.24 -7.18
N ILE A 541 16.95 -14.35 -6.54
CA ILE A 541 16.50 -14.35 -5.15
C ILE A 541 17.66 -14.04 -4.21
N GLN A 542 18.83 -14.64 -4.42
CA GLN A 542 20.03 -14.34 -3.61
C GLN A 542 20.39 -12.86 -3.66
N ARG A 543 20.36 -12.23 -4.84
CA ARG A 543 20.60 -10.78 -4.98
C ARG A 543 19.55 -9.94 -4.26
N LEU A 544 18.28 -10.33 -4.39
CA LEU A 544 17.18 -9.67 -3.69
C LEU A 544 17.43 -9.70 -2.18
N PHE A 545 17.79 -10.86 -1.63
CA PHE A 545 18.02 -11.01 -0.20
C PHE A 545 19.26 -10.24 0.29
N SER A 546 20.35 -10.23 -0.50
CA SER A 546 21.53 -9.41 -0.19
C SER A 546 21.28 -7.91 -0.27
N GLU A 547 20.43 -7.45 -1.19
CA GLU A 547 20.05 -6.02 -1.27
C GLU A 547 19.38 -5.53 0.02
N PHE A 548 18.66 -6.43 0.71
CA PHE A 548 17.96 -6.15 1.96
C PHE A 548 18.69 -6.62 3.22
N GLY A 549 19.89 -7.22 3.09
CA GLY A 549 20.73 -7.62 4.23
C GLY A 549 20.10 -8.72 5.10
N VAL A 550 19.42 -9.69 4.49
CA VAL A 550 18.73 -10.80 5.17
C VAL A 550 19.22 -12.19 4.75
N GLU A 551 20.29 -12.26 3.96
CA GLU A 551 20.89 -13.51 3.49
C GLU A 551 21.54 -14.33 4.61
N ASP A 552 21.95 -13.70 5.71
CA ASP A 552 22.61 -14.32 6.86
C ASP A 552 21.67 -15.17 7.71
N ILE A 553 20.37 -14.85 7.69
CA ILE A 553 19.32 -15.57 8.41
C ILE A 553 18.46 -16.45 7.49
N THR A 554 18.75 -16.48 6.19
CA THR A 554 17.96 -17.23 5.21
C THR A 554 18.74 -18.40 4.63
N ILE A 555 18.13 -19.58 4.67
CA ILE A 555 18.69 -20.82 4.13
C ILE A 555 17.82 -21.26 2.94
N PHE A 556 18.41 -21.26 1.75
CA PHE A 556 17.74 -21.71 0.53
C PHE A 556 17.91 -23.21 0.34
N THR A 557 16.80 -23.94 0.27
CA THR A 557 16.79 -25.38 0.00
C THR A 557 16.28 -25.60 -1.42
N LYS A 558 17.21 -25.84 -2.36
CA LYS A 558 16.87 -26.08 -3.76
C LYS A 558 16.50 -27.55 -3.98
N GLY A 559 15.29 -27.80 -4.47
CA GLY A 559 14.84 -29.10 -4.94
C GLY A 559 13.33 -29.28 -4.77
N TYR A 560 12.78 -30.35 -5.31
CA TYR A 560 11.37 -30.66 -5.07
C TYR A 560 11.15 -31.13 -3.63
N PHE A 561 9.95 -30.90 -3.10
CA PHE A 561 9.66 -31.16 -1.69
C PHE A 561 9.89 -32.62 -1.29
N GLN A 562 9.54 -33.57 -2.16
CA GLN A 562 9.73 -35.00 -1.88
C GLN A 562 11.20 -35.41 -1.77
N ASP A 563 12.10 -34.63 -2.37
CA ASP A 563 13.55 -34.91 -2.39
C ASP A 563 14.30 -34.12 -1.28
N THR A 564 13.66 -33.11 -0.69
CA THR A 564 14.36 -32.13 0.18
C THR A 564 13.80 -32.03 1.59
N LEU A 565 12.47 -32.13 1.76
CA LEU A 565 11.85 -32.01 3.08
C LEU A 565 12.15 -33.18 4.03
N PRO A 566 12.27 -34.45 3.57
CA PRO A 566 12.63 -35.56 4.47
C PRO A 566 13.97 -35.35 5.20
N ASP A 567 14.94 -34.74 4.51
CA ASP A 567 16.30 -34.53 5.02
C ASP A 567 16.54 -33.09 5.53
N LEU A 568 15.50 -32.26 5.62
CA LEU A 568 15.62 -30.86 6.02
C LEU A 568 16.07 -30.73 7.48
N GLN A 569 17.32 -30.31 7.70
CA GLN A 569 17.84 -30.07 9.05
C GLN A 569 17.62 -28.61 9.48
N LEU A 570 16.79 -28.43 10.51
CA LEU A 570 16.53 -27.13 11.10
C LEU A 570 17.50 -26.92 12.27
N ARG A 571 18.12 -25.74 12.34
CA ARG A 571 19.03 -25.33 13.41
C ARG A 571 18.38 -25.43 14.79
N SER A 572 17.11 -25.04 14.90
CA SER A 572 16.33 -25.15 16.14
C SER A 572 15.72 -26.53 16.39
N GLY A 573 15.71 -27.42 15.40
CA GLY A 573 15.02 -28.72 15.43
C GLY A 573 13.50 -28.64 15.22
N THR A 574 12.85 -27.54 15.58
CA THR A 574 11.38 -27.34 15.50
C THR A 574 10.97 -26.19 14.58
N ILE A 575 9.68 -26.07 14.29
CA ILE A 575 9.10 -25.03 13.42
C ILE A 575 8.11 -24.20 14.21
N ALA A 576 8.29 -22.88 14.23
CA ALA A 576 7.37 -21.96 14.90
C ALA A 576 6.27 -21.45 13.95
N LEU A 577 6.61 -21.27 12.67
CA LEU A 577 5.68 -20.89 11.60
C LEU A 577 6.00 -21.72 10.35
N LEU A 578 4.98 -22.39 9.81
CA LEU A 578 5.02 -23.04 8.50
C LEU A 578 4.14 -22.27 7.52
N HIS A 579 4.73 -21.81 6.42
CA HIS A 579 4.00 -21.25 5.29
C HIS A 579 4.05 -22.24 4.12
N ALA A 580 2.88 -22.76 3.74
CA ALA A 580 2.72 -23.76 2.69
C ALA A 580 2.03 -23.15 1.45
N ASP A 581 2.81 -22.99 0.39
CA ASP A 581 2.44 -22.34 -0.88
C ASP A 581 2.92 -23.21 -2.07
N GLY A 582 2.65 -24.51 -1.99
CA GLY A 582 3.11 -25.52 -2.96
C GLY A 582 2.09 -25.88 -4.03
N ASP A 583 0.92 -25.24 -4.00
CA ASP A 583 -0.26 -25.40 -4.83
C ASP A 583 -0.88 -26.81 -4.97
N TRP A 584 -0.10 -27.84 -5.36
CA TRP A 584 -0.63 -29.14 -5.78
C TRP A 584 -0.94 -30.05 -4.58
N TYR A 585 -1.83 -31.03 -4.79
CA TYR A 585 -2.14 -32.08 -3.82
C TYR A 585 -0.87 -32.75 -3.28
N GLU A 586 0.00 -33.25 -4.18
CA GLU A 586 1.21 -33.97 -3.78
C GLU A 586 2.22 -33.06 -3.07
N SER A 587 2.34 -31.80 -3.49
CA SER A 587 3.18 -30.80 -2.82
C SER A 587 2.69 -30.56 -1.39
N THR A 588 1.41 -30.23 -1.22
CA THR A 588 0.79 -29.97 0.08
C THR A 588 0.85 -31.20 0.99
N ARG A 589 0.55 -32.38 0.47
CA ARG A 589 0.68 -33.65 1.20
C ARG A 589 2.11 -33.86 1.70
N THR A 590 3.09 -33.68 0.83
CA THR A 590 4.51 -33.86 1.16
C THR A 590 4.98 -32.86 2.22
N ILE A 591 4.56 -31.60 2.13
CA ILE A 591 4.84 -30.57 3.13
C ILE A 591 4.33 -31.00 4.51
N PHE A 592 3.06 -31.40 4.60
CA PHE A 592 2.44 -31.78 5.87
C PHE A 592 3.00 -33.08 6.44
N ASP A 593 3.21 -34.10 5.60
CA ASP A 593 3.72 -35.39 6.04
C ASP A 593 5.14 -35.29 6.64
N ASN A 594 5.97 -34.36 6.16
CA ASN A 594 7.35 -34.18 6.63
C ASN A 594 7.49 -33.12 7.74
N LEU A 595 6.72 -32.03 7.70
CA LEU A 595 6.97 -30.86 8.56
C LEU A 595 6.00 -30.73 9.73
N TYR A 596 4.74 -31.19 9.62
CA TYR A 596 3.71 -30.91 10.62
C TYR A 596 4.08 -31.42 12.03
N ALA A 597 4.73 -32.58 12.12
CA ALA A 597 5.16 -33.16 13.39
C ALA A 597 6.16 -32.26 14.13
N ARG A 598 6.98 -31.51 13.39
CA ARG A 598 8.06 -30.65 13.92
C ARG A 598 7.59 -29.27 14.32
N ILE A 599 6.34 -28.92 14.02
CA ILE A 599 5.76 -27.63 14.43
C ILE A 599 5.58 -27.62 15.95
N SER A 600 6.03 -26.55 16.60
CA SER A 600 5.91 -26.36 18.04
C SER A 600 4.45 -26.23 18.47
N SER A 601 4.16 -26.54 19.74
CA SER A 601 2.86 -26.21 20.34
C SER A 601 2.61 -24.70 20.24
N GLY A 602 1.41 -24.31 19.82
CA GLY A 602 1.08 -22.90 19.57
C GLY A 602 1.66 -22.32 18.28
N GLY A 603 2.48 -23.07 17.53
CA GLY A 603 3.03 -22.66 16.25
C GLY A 603 1.95 -22.46 15.19
N PHE A 604 2.22 -21.59 14.21
CA PHE A 604 1.26 -21.20 13.18
C PHE A 604 1.51 -21.94 11.86
N ILE A 605 0.42 -22.18 11.12
CA ILE A 605 0.45 -22.70 9.77
C ILE A 605 -0.41 -21.79 8.88
N GLN A 606 0.16 -21.28 7.80
CA GLN A 606 -0.58 -20.59 6.73
C GLN A 606 -0.53 -21.42 5.45
N VAL A 607 -1.68 -21.65 4.81
CA VAL A 607 -1.83 -22.39 3.56
C VAL A 607 -2.50 -21.49 2.53
N ASP A 608 -1.80 -21.16 1.44
CA ASP A 608 -2.20 -20.05 0.58
C ASP A 608 -3.14 -20.42 -0.58
N ASP A 609 -3.15 -21.70 -0.97
CA ASP A 609 -3.93 -22.19 -2.11
C ASP A 609 -5.15 -23.02 -1.74
N TYR A 610 -5.48 -23.09 -0.45
CA TYR A 610 -6.56 -23.93 0.05
C TYR A 610 -7.88 -23.67 -0.69
N GLY A 611 -8.28 -22.41 -0.86
CA GLY A 611 -9.51 -22.01 -1.54
C GLY A 611 -9.42 -22.08 -3.07
N TYR A 612 -8.24 -21.98 -3.67
CA TYR A 612 -8.06 -21.99 -5.11
C TYR A 612 -7.94 -23.40 -5.69
N TRP A 613 -6.98 -24.23 -5.24
CA TRP A 613 -6.76 -25.56 -5.80
C TRP A 613 -7.52 -26.64 -5.03
N GLU A 614 -8.38 -27.38 -5.72
CA GLU A 614 -9.13 -28.51 -5.15
C GLU A 614 -8.18 -29.54 -4.52
N GLY A 615 -7.06 -29.84 -5.19
CA GLY A 615 -6.02 -30.74 -4.71
C GLY A 615 -5.35 -30.27 -3.41
N CYS A 616 -5.04 -28.98 -3.28
CA CYS A 616 -4.50 -28.42 -2.02
C CYS A 616 -5.46 -28.66 -0.86
N ARG A 617 -6.74 -28.32 -1.05
CA ARG A 617 -7.81 -28.52 -0.05
C ARG A 617 -7.96 -29.98 0.35
N GLU A 618 -8.00 -30.87 -0.65
CA GLU A 618 -8.15 -32.31 -0.44
C GLU A 618 -6.97 -32.88 0.37
N ALA A 619 -5.74 -32.45 0.08
CA ALA A 619 -4.55 -32.89 0.82
C ALA A 619 -4.61 -32.52 2.33
N ILE A 620 -5.12 -31.34 2.65
CA ILE A 620 -5.31 -30.90 4.05
C ILE A 620 -6.32 -31.80 4.77
N HIS A 621 -7.48 -32.05 4.16
CA HIS A 621 -8.51 -32.89 4.77
C HIS A 621 -8.11 -34.36 4.83
N ASP A 622 -7.38 -34.87 3.83
CA ASP A 622 -6.79 -36.21 3.88
C ASP A 622 -5.79 -36.34 5.04
N PHE A 623 -5.03 -35.28 5.34
CA PHE A 623 -4.15 -35.25 6.49
C PHE A 623 -4.93 -35.24 7.82
N GLU A 624 -5.97 -34.42 7.94
CA GLU A 624 -6.88 -34.42 9.10
C GLU A 624 -7.45 -35.82 9.37
N MET A 625 -7.98 -36.47 8.33
CA MET A 625 -8.54 -37.82 8.45
C MET A 625 -7.47 -38.86 8.83
N ARG A 626 -6.31 -38.86 8.17
CA ARG A 626 -5.22 -39.82 8.45
C ARG A 626 -4.64 -39.67 9.86
N ARG A 627 -4.63 -38.45 10.40
CA ARG A 627 -4.09 -38.16 11.74
C ARG A 627 -5.16 -38.09 12.83
N ASN A 628 -6.44 -38.27 12.47
CA ASN A 628 -7.59 -38.06 13.36
C ASN A 628 -7.54 -36.69 14.05
N LEU A 629 -7.27 -35.65 13.26
CA LEU A 629 -7.19 -34.26 13.69
C LEU A 629 -8.35 -33.45 13.11
N LYS A 630 -8.60 -32.29 13.71
CA LYS A 630 -9.46 -31.26 13.13
C LYS A 630 -8.85 -29.89 13.37
N PHE A 631 -8.55 -29.17 12.30
CA PHE A 631 -7.95 -27.85 12.35
C PHE A 631 -9.01 -26.78 12.57
N ASP A 632 -8.71 -25.82 13.46
CA ASP A 632 -9.50 -24.60 13.63
C ASP A 632 -9.10 -23.59 12.54
N ILE A 633 -9.65 -23.81 11.33
CA ILE A 633 -9.30 -23.07 10.12
C ILE A 633 -9.85 -21.64 10.19
N LYS A 634 -8.96 -20.66 10.01
CA LYS A 634 -9.28 -19.23 9.89
C LYS A 634 -9.03 -18.77 8.46
N THR A 635 -10.06 -18.24 7.83
CA THR A 635 -9.99 -17.75 6.45
C THR A 635 -9.32 -16.38 6.39
N ILE A 636 -8.39 -16.20 5.44
CA ILE A 636 -7.72 -14.92 5.18
C ILE A 636 -8.45 -14.18 4.07
N ASP A 637 -8.62 -14.85 2.92
CA ASP A 637 -9.38 -14.37 1.77
C ASP A 637 -10.09 -15.56 1.08
N SER A 638 -10.46 -15.43 -0.19
CA SER A 638 -11.11 -16.52 -0.93
C SER A 638 -10.19 -17.72 -1.22
N THR A 639 -8.88 -17.62 -0.95
CA THR A 639 -7.92 -18.71 -1.15
C THR A 639 -7.17 -19.09 0.12
N GLY A 640 -6.56 -18.13 0.81
CA GLY A 640 -5.67 -18.41 1.93
C GLY A 640 -6.40 -18.74 3.23
N ILE A 641 -5.82 -19.64 4.00
CA ILE A 641 -6.23 -19.95 5.36
C ILE A 641 -5.02 -19.98 6.30
N TRP A 642 -5.26 -19.87 7.60
CA TRP A 642 -4.28 -20.23 8.61
C TRP A 642 -4.93 -20.92 9.81
N PHE A 643 -4.13 -21.63 10.58
CA PHE A 643 -4.51 -22.23 11.86
C PHE A 643 -3.28 -22.37 12.75
N SER A 644 -3.48 -22.56 14.05
CA SER A 644 -2.42 -22.85 15.00
C SER A 644 -2.40 -24.33 15.35
N LYS A 645 -1.23 -24.92 15.54
CA LYS A 645 -1.10 -26.26 16.11
C LYS A 645 -1.52 -26.20 17.58
N SER A 646 -2.66 -26.81 17.88
CA SER A 646 -3.16 -26.94 19.25
C SER A 646 -2.15 -27.67 20.11
N GLU A 647 -2.08 -27.26 21.37
CA GLU A 647 -1.48 -28.11 22.41
C GLU A 647 -2.15 -29.48 22.34
N PRO A 648 -1.41 -30.59 22.48
CA PRO A 648 -2.04 -31.89 22.64
C PRO A 648 -3.05 -31.75 23.78
N SER A 649 -4.33 -32.02 23.52
CA SER A 649 -5.33 -32.22 24.56
C SER A 649 -5.06 -33.56 25.28
N GLY A 650 -3.83 -33.76 25.72
CA GLY A 650 -3.47 -34.72 26.74
C GLY A 650 -3.55 -33.97 28.05
N ASN A 651 -4.38 -34.45 28.97
CA ASN A 651 -4.45 -34.03 30.36
C ASN A 651 -3.15 -33.35 30.80
N TYR A 652 -3.19 -32.03 31.00
CA TYR A 652 -2.34 -31.44 32.01
C TYR A 652 -2.65 -32.23 33.27
N CYS A 653 -1.76 -33.17 33.61
CA CYS A 653 -1.80 -33.81 34.90
C CYS A 653 -1.88 -32.64 35.88
N SER A 654 -2.89 -32.65 36.74
CA SER A 654 -3.24 -31.59 37.69
C SER A 654 -2.13 -31.27 38.70
N ASN A 655 -0.92 -31.78 38.48
CA ASN A 655 0.31 -31.50 39.19
C ASN A 655 1.38 -31.00 38.20
N PRO A 656 1.90 -29.78 38.38
CA PRO A 656 3.03 -29.30 37.57
C PRO A 656 4.22 -30.27 37.62
N THR A 657 4.80 -30.57 36.45
CA THR A 657 5.97 -31.44 36.33
C THR A 657 7.24 -30.60 36.36
N TYR A 658 8.06 -30.83 37.39
CA TYR A 658 9.30 -30.08 37.62
C TYR A 658 10.52 -30.95 37.28
N LEU A 659 11.48 -30.42 36.52
CA LEU A 659 12.72 -31.12 36.16
C LEU A 659 13.95 -30.38 36.71
N ASN A 660 14.87 -31.12 37.32
CA ASN A 660 16.14 -30.63 37.84
C ASN A 660 17.30 -31.35 37.13
N LEU A 661 18.12 -30.61 36.40
CA LEU A 661 19.26 -31.12 35.63
C LEU A 661 20.58 -30.79 36.32
N GLY A 662 21.46 -31.79 36.47
CA GLY A 662 22.74 -31.62 37.15
C GLY A 662 22.58 -31.35 38.64
N CYS A 663 21.68 -32.10 39.28
CA CYS A 663 21.24 -31.87 40.66
C CYS A 663 22.31 -32.16 41.74
N GLY A 664 23.39 -32.86 41.38
CA GLY A 664 24.48 -33.19 42.28
C GLY A 664 24.00 -34.00 43.49
N GLY A 665 24.24 -33.45 44.69
CA GLY A 665 23.82 -34.06 45.96
C GLY A 665 22.64 -33.34 46.64
N CYS A 666 22.15 -32.23 46.08
CA CYS A 666 21.12 -31.40 46.70
C CYS A 666 19.94 -31.22 45.76
N PHE A 667 18.82 -31.87 46.10
CA PHE A 667 17.66 -31.94 45.22
C PHE A 667 16.36 -32.05 46.02
N HIS A 668 15.25 -31.71 45.38
CA HIS A 668 13.92 -31.83 45.98
C HIS A 668 13.23 -33.10 45.47
N LEU A 669 12.65 -33.90 46.37
CA LEU A 669 12.01 -35.18 46.03
C LEU A 669 10.73 -35.03 45.19
N GLY A 670 10.08 -33.88 45.26
CA GLY A 670 8.93 -33.54 44.41
C GLY A 670 9.29 -33.15 42.97
N TRP A 671 10.57 -33.19 42.60
CA TRP A 671 11.07 -32.89 41.26
C TRP A 671 11.59 -34.17 40.61
N THR A 672 11.53 -34.22 39.29
CA THR A 672 12.25 -35.23 38.50
C THR A 672 13.72 -34.80 38.45
N ASN A 673 14.62 -35.58 39.05
CA ASN A 673 16.03 -35.20 39.18
C ASN A 673 16.89 -36.06 38.25
N VAL A 674 17.70 -35.44 37.40
CA VAL A 674 18.56 -36.12 36.42
C VAL A 674 20.00 -35.65 36.58
N ASP A 675 20.94 -36.59 36.58
CA ASP A 675 22.37 -36.33 36.64
C ASP A 675 23.16 -37.41 35.87
N PHE A 676 24.41 -37.16 35.52
CA PHE A 676 25.26 -38.13 34.83
C PHE A 676 25.51 -39.39 35.66
N LYS A 677 25.49 -39.26 36.99
CA LYS A 677 25.64 -40.38 37.94
C LYS A 677 24.60 -40.26 39.04
N ALA A 678 23.77 -41.30 39.21
CA ALA A 678 22.83 -41.37 40.32
C ALA A 678 23.58 -41.53 41.65
N LYS A 679 23.54 -40.52 42.51
CA LYS A 679 24.19 -40.52 43.84
C LYS A 679 23.24 -40.89 44.99
N SER A 680 21.93 -40.98 44.72
CA SER A 680 20.89 -41.28 45.71
C SER A 680 19.65 -41.87 45.04
N GLN A 681 18.78 -42.47 45.84
CA GLN A 681 17.49 -43.00 45.39
C GLN A 681 16.56 -41.83 45.04
N GLY A 682 16.15 -41.71 43.78
CA GLY A 682 15.36 -40.58 43.26
C GLY A 682 16.07 -39.70 42.24
N ILE A 683 17.32 -40.00 41.89
CA ILE A 683 18.05 -39.38 40.76
C ILE A 683 18.15 -40.39 39.61
N ILE A 684 17.78 -39.96 38.41
CA ILE A 684 17.92 -40.71 37.17
C ILE A 684 19.33 -40.47 36.63
N ALA A 685 20.12 -41.54 36.48
CA ALA A 685 21.42 -41.48 35.82
C ALA A 685 21.23 -41.41 34.30
N HIS A 686 21.60 -40.30 33.67
CA HIS A 686 21.46 -40.14 32.22
C HIS A 686 22.49 -39.19 31.62
N ASP A 687 23.00 -39.54 30.44
CA ASP A 687 23.87 -38.67 29.66
C ASP A 687 23.03 -37.64 28.89
N LEU A 688 23.01 -36.42 29.42
CA LEU A 688 22.21 -35.32 28.84
C LEU A 688 22.67 -34.89 27.44
N LEU A 689 23.87 -35.30 26.98
CA LEU A 689 24.30 -35.09 25.60
C LEU A 689 23.51 -35.97 24.61
N GLN A 690 22.83 -37.01 25.09
CA GLN A 690 21.96 -37.88 24.29
C GLN A 690 20.50 -37.42 24.30
N GLY A 691 20.24 -36.20 24.77
CA GLY A 691 18.90 -35.66 24.95
C GLY A 691 18.30 -35.98 26.32
N ILE A 692 17.08 -35.51 26.56
CA ILE A 692 16.35 -35.71 27.82
C ILE A 692 15.59 -37.04 27.75
N PRO A 693 15.65 -37.92 28.76
CA PRO A 693 15.13 -39.30 28.67
C PRO A 693 13.60 -39.38 28.86
N PHE A 694 12.84 -38.52 28.17
CA PHE A 694 11.39 -38.44 28.27
C PHE A 694 10.74 -38.26 26.88
N PRO A 695 9.63 -38.97 26.56
CA PRO A 695 9.09 -39.05 25.20
C PRO A 695 8.46 -37.77 24.66
N ASP A 696 7.98 -36.91 25.56
CA ASP A 696 7.20 -35.70 25.30
C ASP A 696 8.01 -34.41 25.51
N ALA A 697 9.23 -34.49 26.07
CA ALA A 697 10.20 -33.40 26.25
C ALA A 697 9.66 -32.07 26.85
N CYS A 698 8.47 -32.09 27.48
CA CYS A 698 7.78 -30.93 28.01
C CYS A 698 7.73 -30.98 29.54
N PHE A 699 8.19 -29.92 30.20
CA PHE A 699 8.16 -29.76 31.64
C PHE A 699 7.62 -28.38 32.01
N SER A 700 6.88 -28.28 33.11
CA SER A 700 6.34 -27.00 33.58
C SER A 700 7.43 -26.04 34.03
N VAL A 701 8.51 -26.56 34.63
CA VAL A 701 9.71 -25.78 35.00
C VAL A 701 10.94 -26.69 34.89
N VAL A 702 12.01 -26.17 34.29
CA VAL A 702 13.33 -26.80 34.28
C VAL A 702 14.29 -25.93 35.09
N TYR A 703 14.90 -26.52 36.10
CA TYR A 703 15.99 -25.93 36.87
C TYR A 703 17.30 -26.66 36.53
N HIS A 704 18.38 -25.91 36.35
CA HIS A 704 19.71 -26.50 36.23
C HIS A 704 20.63 -25.85 37.26
N SER A 705 21.41 -26.68 37.96
CA SER A 705 22.42 -26.17 38.89
C SER A 705 23.77 -26.09 38.17
N ILE A 706 24.39 -24.90 38.16
CA ILE A 706 25.79 -24.76 37.74
C ILE A 706 26.63 -24.94 39.00
N TYR A 707 27.02 -26.18 39.31
CA TYR A 707 28.16 -26.36 40.21
C TYR A 707 29.43 -26.12 39.39
N SER A 708 30.04 -24.95 39.56
CA SER A 708 31.45 -24.76 39.21
C SER A 708 32.27 -25.64 40.15
N SER A 709 32.68 -26.80 39.65
CA SER A 709 33.83 -27.53 40.16
C SER A 709 35.05 -27.19 39.32
#